data_AF-A0A936H6A5-F1
#
_entry.id   AF-A0A936H6A5-F1
#
_cell.length_a   1.000
_cell.length_b   1.000
_cell.length_c   1.000
_cell.angle_alpha   90.00
_cell.angle_beta   90.00
_cell.angle_gamma   90.00
#
_symmetry.space_group_name_H-M   'P 1'
#
loop_
_entity.id
_entity.type
_entity.pdbx_description
1 polymer ?
#
loop_
_entity_poly.entity_id
_entity_poly.type
_entity_poly.pdbx_seq_one_letter_code
_entity_poly.pdbx_strand_id
1 'polypeptide(L)'
;MMNVSSPSRMDSGEGLREGERKGASLSQPVGLNPDLAPEIFRKSKMKPLSLAEEASAAEEERRAYWRVLRAFFRTAKGGGLPKGVRFTSALLAPYLEASPLHTAYPLWIPDKETYAKMPGFPADGYQTVGMLLEDAARAIAPGEDEGAVLKANLSRLERIIRLKLSVAGEAFKAGPLWEDAAQEIQKELQLKGVEALVFSGDLNKLQKQLPAGGMVVPFSQNTPLNLLAAFLEENQRDRTEKLRSQLRPILPALRDLVAIEKQKLPDAKEAGQLKQGLDFAGSFVNFDALSEVLPDAGAADLSKSRFQRLEQVLLVLEGAETSLCGKSGLMALSRTFHEKSVFNWGQQFGAATLKVVEPGEVFAAAAVLFDESMAEAAQPLKALRIAQLELENHYQPDLHDDWFGHFNWKMFSDEEMALCTPVVLFLEAEGLMGSSLQAFSQCLASNIPVKIVALPEQGNTGKGMAYRPEPAALAIAHRNAYVLQTAALDPFALLDGFREGFVGNMPAFFYLTSAGVAGDNTGDKGYLNTLAAVEGREFSGVSYHPGKGPNWGSRFSLVQNPEPESNWPTHSLEYKTGKTGTASEVVAFTYADYACAVGAFASHFHLVPPRFWHADLIPLAQFLTLSPKENASKAPFIWVADQDNHLHKAAVAWPLVEIARQRLDFWKYLQENAGIHSYHAERAVEKKAKELESDFQKRLAQVRSEQQTALAEAQTAAVEEAMDKLASALLGLDLEGLSFTGKTTERPRPAAATSAPAPEAQAEKAPAPTEPAAKPAAMANAAPAPLPAAPVKDEAMEVDAWIDTPLCTSCNECIENNGQIFQYNDDKQAFVANPRGGPYADIVKAAERCPVNIIHPGTPWEKDDPDLKELVERAKPFQ
;
A
#
# COMPACT_ATOMS: atom_id res chain seq x y z
N MET A 1 51.75 -17.33 -15.85
CA MET A 1 50.61 -16.86 -15.03
C MET A 1 49.40 -17.70 -15.42
N MET A 2 49.07 -18.71 -14.61
CA MET A 2 48.01 -19.72 -14.78
C MET A 2 47.75 -20.29 -13.37
N ASN A 3 46.58 -20.79 -12.96
CA ASN A 3 45.23 -20.77 -13.55
C ASN A 3 44.28 -20.95 -12.35
N VAL A 4 43.20 -20.17 -12.20
CA VAL A 4 42.17 -20.46 -11.18
C VAL A 4 40.95 -21.00 -11.90
N SER A 5 40.71 -22.30 -11.75
CA SER A 5 39.59 -23.01 -12.38
C SER A 5 38.40 -23.06 -11.42
N SER A 6 37.20 -22.93 -11.96
CA SER A 6 35.93 -23.05 -11.24
C SER A 6 35.67 -24.47 -10.72
N PRO A 7 34.83 -24.62 -9.70
CA PRO A 7 34.00 -25.80 -9.53
C PRO A 7 32.51 -25.48 -9.70
N SER A 8 31.90 -26.11 -10.71
CA SER A 8 30.54 -26.67 -10.73
C SER A 8 29.44 -26.03 -9.86
N ARG A 9 28.49 -25.35 -10.52
CA ARG A 9 27.08 -25.40 -10.09
C ARG A 9 26.60 -26.86 -10.17
N MET A 10 26.13 -27.42 -9.06
CA MET A 10 25.21 -28.56 -9.12
C MET A 10 23.79 -28.03 -9.21
N ASP A 11 23.00 -28.66 -10.06
CA ASP A 11 21.63 -28.31 -10.36
C ASP A 11 20.72 -29.12 -9.42
N SER A 12 20.15 -28.45 -8.40
CA SER A 12 19.19 -29.04 -7.47
C SER A 12 17.88 -28.25 -7.54
N GLY A 13 17.11 -28.52 -8.60
CA GLY A 13 15.78 -27.95 -8.78
C GLY A 13 14.77 -28.53 -7.78
N GLU A 14 14.62 -27.88 -6.63
CA GLU A 14 13.38 -27.95 -5.87
C GLU A 14 12.53 -26.73 -6.20
N GLY A 15 11.45 -26.97 -6.96
CA GLY A 15 10.52 -25.94 -7.35
C GLY A 15 9.77 -25.41 -6.13
N LEU A 16 10.16 -24.22 -5.66
CA LEU A 16 9.29 -23.35 -4.89
C LEU A 16 7.99 -23.21 -5.67
N ARG A 17 6.92 -23.84 -5.16
CA ARG A 17 5.58 -23.63 -5.68
C ARG A 17 5.17 -22.20 -5.33
N GLU A 18 5.40 -21.29 -6.26
CA GLU A 18 4.60 -20.07 -6.41
C GLU A 18 3.16 -20.52 -6.71
N GLY A 19 2.46 -20.90 -5.65
CA GLY A 19 1.02 -21.08 -5.69
C GLY A 19 0.42 -19.71 -5.98
N GLU A 20 -0.21 -19.57 -7.14
CA GLU A 20 -0.90 -18.37 -7.59
C GLU A 20 -1.83 -17.86 -6.49
N ARG A 21 -1.36 -16.88 -5.70
CA ARG A 21 -2.23 -16.06 -4.87
C ARG A 21 -3.03 -15.19 -5.83
N LYS A 22 -4.15 -15.73 -6.31
CA LYS A 22 -5.20 -14.95 -6.99
C LYS A 22 -5.43 -13.71 -6.14
N GLY A 23 -5.20 -12.54 -6.74
CA GLY A 23 -5.02 -11.31 -5.99
C GLY A 23 -6.18 -11.07 -5.03
N ALA A 24 -5.87 -11.07 -3.73
CA ALA A 24 -6.43 -10.03 -2.89
C ALA A 24 -6.07 -8.73 -3.59
N SER A 25 -7.06 -7.97 -4.05
CA SER A 25 -6.81 -6.67 -4.67
C SER A 25 -5.95 -5.87 -3.70
N LEU A 26 -4.88 -5.25 -4.19
CA LEU A 26 -4.17 -4.20 -3.44
C LEU A 26 -5.24 -3.31 -2.80
N SER A 27 -5.33 -3.32 -1.46
CA SER A 27 -6.39 -2.59 -0.78
C SER A 27 -6.24 -1.13 -1.19
N GLN A 28 -7.23 -0.61 -1.91
CA GLN A 28 -7.20 0.81 -2.24
C GLN A 28 -7.15 1.56 -0.91
N PRO A 29 -6.22 2.53 -0.75
CA PRO A 29 -6.08 3.24 0.52
C PRO A 29 -7.44 3.81 0.90
N VAL A 30 -7.87 3.56 2.14
CA VAL A 30 -9.19 3.97 2.62
C VAL A 30 -9.21 5.48 2.80
N GLY A 31 -9.40 6.20 1.70
CA GLY A 31 -9.68 7.64 1.65
C GLY A 31 -11.18 7.92 1.73
N LEU A 32 -11.57 9.19 1.67
CA LEU A 32 -12.96 9.65 1.50
C LEU A 32 -13.53 9.34 0.10
N ASN A 33 -13.35 8.12 -0.41
CA ASN A 33 -13.84 7.71 -1.73
C ASN A 33 -15.30 7.19 -1.64
N PRO A 34 -16.31 7.89 -2.21
CA PRO A 34 -17.69 7.43 -2.21
C PRO A 34 -17.93 6.17 -3.04
N ASP A 35 -17.00 5.78 -3.92
CA ASP A 35 -17.14 4.61 -4.79
C ASP A 35 -16.82 3.26 -4.10
N LEU A 36 -16.21 3.26 -2.91
CA LEU A 36 -16.01 2.02 -2.13
C LEU A 36 -17.25 1.58 -1.33
N ALA A 37 -18.34 2.35 -1.37
CA ALA A 37 -19.62 1.97 -0.78
C ALA A 37 -20.44 1.07 -1.74
N PRO A 38 -21.07 -0.02 -1.26
CA PRO A 38 -22.05 -0.78 -2.02
C PRO A 38 -23.18 0.14 -2.52
N GLU A 39 -23.69 -0.10 -3.75
CA GLU A 39 -24.70 0.76 -4.39
C GLU A 39 -25.92 1.07 -3.51
N ILE A 40 -26.27 0.12 -2.63
CA ILE A 40 -27.43 0.14 -1.72
C ILE A 40 -27.39 1.35 -0.75
N PHE A 41 -26.22 1.93 -0.46
CA PHE A 41 -26.08 3.09 0.45
C PHE A 41 -25.69 4.40 -0.22
N ARG A 42 -25.26 4.40 -1.49
CA ARG A 42 -24.69 5.57 -2.17
C ARG A 42 -25.64 6.79 -2.33
N LYS A 43 -26.96 6.66 -2.08
CA LYS A 43 -27.94 7.74 -2.36
C LYS A 43 -29.04 7.98 -1.31
N SER A 44 -29.02 7.31 -0.15
CA SER A 44 -30.10 7.47 0.85
C SER A 44 -29.62 7.96 2.22
N LYS A 45 -30.04 9.19 2.58
CA LYS A 45 -30.00 9.89 3.90
C LYS A 45 -28.93 10.96 4.16
N MET A 46 -27.93 11.18 3.32
CA MET A 46 -27.07 12.37 3.49
C MET A 46 -27.87 13.65 3.17
N LYS A 47 -27.98 14.58 4.13
CA LYS A 47 -28.58 15.90 3.91
C LYS A 47 -27.60 16.74 3.09
N PRO A 48 -27.91 17.12 1.83
CA PRO A 48 -26.94 17.75 0.94
C PRO A 48 -26.51 19.12 1.48
N LEU A 49 -25.24 19.45 1.28
CA LEU A 49 -24.68 20.76 1.59
C LEU A 49 -25.42 21.85 0.80
N SER A 50 -25.52 23.04 1.35
CA SER A 50 -26.25 24.17 0.75
C SER A 50 -25.49 25.47 0.91
N LEU A 51 -25.39 26.25 -0.16
CA LEU A 51 -24.69 27.54 -0.15
C LEU A 51 -25.69 28.71 -0.06
N ALA A 52 -25.47 29.60 0.90
CA ALA A 52 -26.24 30.83 1.03
C ALA A 52 -25.74 31.90 0.04
N GLU A 53 -26.63 32.40 -0.80
CA GLU A 53 -26.35 33.48 -1.75
C GLU A 53 -26.67 34.84 -1.11
N GLU A 54 -25.65 35.68 -0.88
CA GLU A 54 -25.82 37.11 -0.52
C GLU A 54 -25.41 38.01 -1.69
N ALA A 55 -26.05 39.17 -1.82
CA ALA A 55 -25.61 40.21 -2.75
C ALA A 55 -24.21 40.72 -2.39
N SER A 56 -23.37 40.97 -3.40
CA SER A 56 -21.97 41.40 -3.19
C SER A 56 -21.91 42.80 -2.58
N ALA A 57 -21.05 42.99 -1.56
CA ALA A 57 -20.92 44.25 -0.83
C ALA A 57 -20.30 45.36 -1.70
N ALA A 58 -20.62 46.62 -1.36
CA ALA A 58 -20.02 47.79 -2.01
C ALA A 58 -18.49 47.79 -1.85
N GLU A 59 -17.76 48.35 -2.81
CA GLU A 59 -16.30 48.19 -2.87
C GLU A 59 -15.57 48.83 -1.67
N GLU A 60 -16.07 49.95 -1.15
CA GLU A 60 -15.52 50.58 0.06
C GLU A 60 -15.71 49.71 1.31
N GLU A 61 -16.90 49.13 1.48
CA GLU A 61 -17.25 48.22 2.58
C GLU A 61 -16.38 46.94 2.51
N ARG A 62 -16.27 46.36 1.30
CA ARG A 62 -15.37 45.23 1.01
C ARG A 62 -13.92 45.57 1.35
N ARG A 63 -13.42 46.73 0.93
CA ARG A 63 -12.04 47.19 1.22
C ARG A 63 -11.82 47.50 2.71
N ALA A 64 -12.86 47.84 3.47
CA ALA A 64 -12.80 47.95 4.92
C ALA A 64 -12.75 46.56 5.58
N TYR A 65 -13.63 45.65 5.20
CA TYR A 65 -13.64 44.26 5.70
C TYR A 65 -12.31 43.54 5.42
N TRP A 66 -11.76 43.68 4.21
CA TRP A 66 -10.48 43.07 3.82
C TRP A 66 -9.28 43.58 4.61
N ARG A 67 -9.33 44.78 5.21
CA ARG A 67 -8.32 45.24 6.17
C ARG A 67 -8.40 44.46 7.48
N VAL A 68 -9.61 44.19 7.98
CA VAL A 68 -9.85 43.36 9.17
C VAL A 68 -9.42 41.91 8.90
N LEU A 69 -9.82 41.35 7.75
CA LEU A 69 -9.45 39.98 7.35
C LEU A 69 -7.93 39.79 7.27
N ARG A 70 -7.20 40.75 6.68
CA ARG A 70 -5.72 40.72 6.63
C ARG A 70 -5.07 40.91 8.01
N ALA A 71 -5.71 41.63 8.94
CA ALA A 71 -5.24 41.76 10.32
C ALA A 71 -5.45 40.45 11.10
N PHE A 72 -6.62 39.82 10.98
CA PHE A 72 -6.89 38.47 11.49
C PHE A 72 -5.87 37.48 10.95
N PHE A 73 -5.70 37.42 9.61
CA PHE A 73 -4.77 36.52 8.94
C PHE A 73 -3.37 36.53 9.59
N ARG A 74 -2.81 37.72 9.82
CA ARG A 74 -1.46 37.89 10.38
C ARG A 74 -1.34 37.63 11.88
N THR A 75 -2.43 37.72 12.64
CA THR A 75 -2.37 37.76 14.11
C THR A 75 -3.20 36.70 14.83
N ALA A 76 -4.07 36.00 14.11
CA ALA A 76 -5.18 35.20 14.63
C ALA A 76 -6.15 35.95 15.59
N LYS A 77 -6.02 37.28 15.73
CA LYS A 77 -6.86 38.09 16.64
C LYS A 77 -8.12 38.58 15.93
N GLY A 78 -9.23 38.61 16.67
CA GLY A 78 -10.51 39.13 16.18
C GLY A 78 -11.30 38.18 15.29
N GLY A 79 -10.83 36.93 15.12
CA GLY A 79 -11.59 35.85 14.51
C GLY A 79 -11.95 34.76 15.52
N GLY A 80 -12.19 33.56 15.01
CA GLY A 80 -12.68 32.39 15.74
C GLY A 80 -14.03 31.93 15.19
N LEU A 81 -14.25 30.61 15.16
CA LEU A 81 -15.54 30.03 14.81
C LEU A 81 -16.61 30.41 15.88
N PRO A 82 -17.86 30.74 15.47
CA PRO A 82 -18.93 31.11 16.40
C PRO A 82 -19.14 30.09 17.53
N LYS A 83 -19.15 30.58 18.77
CA LYS A 83 -19.40 29.74 19.95
C LYS A 83 -20.84 29.24 19.95
N GLY A 84 -21.04 27.95 20.21
CA GLY A 84 -22.35 27.31 20.32
C GLY A 84 -22.90 26.73 19.01
N VAL A 85 -22.22 26.91 17.89
CA VAL A 85 -22.49 26.21 16.63
C VAL A 85 -21.33 25.29 16.33
N ARG A 86 -21.60 24.02 15.96
CA ARG A 86 -20.54 23.11 15.52
C ARG A 86 -20.19 23.39 14.06
N PHE A 87 -18.89 23.50 13.79
CA PHE A 87 -18.33 23.58 12.44
C PHE A 87 -17.35 22.42 12.22
N THR A 88 -17.18 22.03 10.96
CA THR A 88 -16.25 20.97 10.51
C THR A 88 -15.82 21.26 9.08
N SER A 89 -14.76 20.60 8.57
CA SER A 89 -14.44 20.66 7.13
C SER A 89 -15.64 20.16 6.32
N ALA A 90 -15.97 20.87 5.24
CA ALA A 90 -17.13 20.55 4.40
C ALA A 90 -17.05 19.13 3.80
N LEU A 91 -15.84 18.63 3.56
CA LEU A 91 -15.59 17.27 3.05
C LEU A 91 -15.94 16.17 4.07
N LEU A 92 -15.92 16.47 5.38
CA LEU A 92 -16.26 15.52 6.44
C LEU A 92 -17.70 15.67 6.94
N ALA A 93 -18.36 16.78 6.65
CA ALA A 93 -19.71 17.07 7.15
C ALA A 93 -20.76 16.00 6.79
N PRO A 94 -20.83 15.47 5.54
CA PRO A 94 -21.81 14.44 5.19
C PRO A 94 -21.63 13.15 6.00
N TYR A 95 -20.39 12.82 6.37
CA TYR A 95 -20.03 11.60 7.08
C TYR A 95 -20.29 11.67 8.59
N LEU A 96 -20.41 12.87 9.17
CA LEU A 96 -20.71 13.04 10.60
C LEU A 96 -22.19 12.77 10.95
N GLU A 97 -23.09 12.85 9.97
CA GLU A 97 -24.51 12.51 10.12
C GLU A 97 -24.86 11.14 9.51
N ALA A 98 -24.04 10.62 8.59
CA ALA A 98 -24.26 9.34 7.93
C ALA A 98 -23.89 8.15 8.84
N SER A 99 -24.88 7.56 9.50
CA SER A 99 -24.72 6.28 10.20
C SER A 99 -25.45 5.14 9.45
N PRO A 100 -24.81 3.97 9.25
CA PRO A 100 -23.42 3.64 9.59
C PRO A 100 -22.41 4.08 8.52
N LEU A 101 -21.17 4.38 8.94
CA LEU A 101 -20.03 4.44 8.03
C LEU A 101 -19.53 3.02 7.72
N HIS A 102 -19.32 2.70 6.45
CA HIS A 102 -18.58 1.50 6.08
C HIS A 102 -17.10 1.69 6.45
N THR A 103 -16.61 0.85 7.35
CA THR A 103 -15.25 0.88 7.91
C THR A 103 -14.76 -0.54 8.10
N ALA A 104 -13.44 -0.74 8.19
CA ALA A 104 -12.86 -2.07 8.43
C ALA A 104 -13.11 -2.63 9.85
N TYR A 105 -13.82 -1.89 10.71
CA TYR A 105 -14.08 -2.21 12.10
C TYR A 105 -15.59 -2.33 12.36
N PRO A 106 -16.06 -3.08 13.36
CA PRO A 106 -15.26 -3.89 14.28
C PRO A 106 -14.70 -5.16 13.63
N LEU A 107 -13.58 -5.64 14.18
CA LEU A 107 -12.87 -6.85 13.73
C LEU A 107 -13.13 -7.99 14.70
N TRP A 108 -13.37 -9.19 14.20
CA TRP A 108 -13.33 -10.41 14.98
C TRP A 108 -11.98 -11.11 14.79
N ILE A 109 -11.38 -11.52 15.91
CA ILE A 109 -10.08 -12.19 16.00
C ILE A 109 -10.30 -13.53 16.73
N PRO A 110 -10.15 -14.69 16.06
CA PRO A 110 -10.29 -16.00 16.69
C PRO A 110 -9.23 -16.25 17.76
N ASP A 111 -9.64 -16.96 18.83
CA ASP A 111 -8.69 -17.58 19.75
C ASP A 111 -8.06 -18.85 19.15
N LYS A 112 -7.01 -19.36 19.81
CA LYS A 112 -6.25 -20.55 19.37
C LYS A 112 -7.13 -21.78 19.13
N GLU A 113 -8.14 -22.02 19.95
CA GLU A 113 -9.03 -23.17 19.81
C GLU A 113 -10.01 -23.01 18.65
N THR A 114 -10.51 -21.80 18.44
CA THR A 114 -11.49 -21.48 17.40
C THR A 114 -10.82 -21.48 16.03
N TYR A 115 -9.62 -20.88 15.93
CA TYR A 115 -8.81 -20.92 14.71
C TYR A 115 -8.50 -22.37 14.27
N ALA A 116 -8.10 -23.24 15.20
CA ALA A 116 -7.81 -24.64 14.91
C ALA A 116 -9.02 -25.45 14.41
N LYS A 117 -10.26 -24.97 14.65
CA LYS A 117 -11.52 -25.60 14.20
C LYS A 117 -11.99 -25.06 12.84
N MET A 118 -11.28 -24.10 12.22
CA MET A 118 -11.67 -23.44 10.97
C MET A 118 -10.63 -23.66 9.84
N PRO A 119 -10.53 -24.87 9.27
CA PRO A 119 -9.67 -25.11 8.12
C PRO A 119 -10.14 -24.31 6.90
N GLY A 120 -9.28 -23.43 6.39
CA GLY A 120 -9.59 -22.53 5.26
C GLY A 120 -9.98 -21.09 5.66
N PHE A 121 -9.94 -20.74 6.95
CA PHE A 121 -10.00 -19.34 7.38
C PHE A 121 -8.81 -18.53 6.80
N PRO A 122 -8.93 -17.21 6.54
CA PRO A 122 -7.84 -16.42 6.01
C PRO A 122 -6.54 -16.57 6.82
N ALA A 123 -5.43 -16.70 6.10
CA ALA A 123 -4.09 -16.77 6.70
C ALA A 123 -3.71 -15.49 7.46
N ASP A 124 -4.53 -14.44 7.37
CA ASP A 124 -4.35 -13.16 8.04
C ASP A 124 -4.85 -13.18 9.49
N GLY A 125 -5.71 -14.15 9.85
CA GLY A 125 -6.03 -14.42 11.25
C GLY A 125 -7.11 -13.54 11.89
N TYR A 126 -7.93 -12.85 11.09
CA TYR A 126 -9.10 -12.06 11.53
C TYR A 126 -10.11 -11.88 10.39
N GLN A 127 -11.30 -11.38 10.72
CA GLN A 127 -12.35 -11.03 9.74
C GLN A 127 -13.12 -9.79 10.22
N THR A 128 -13.66 -8.97 9.31
CA THR A 128 -14.59 -7.89 9.72
C THR A 128 -15.91 -8.49 10.21
N VAL A 129 -16.55 -7.87 11.20
CA VAL A 129 -17.84 -8.38 11.71
C VAL A 129 -18.93 -8.33 10.63
N GLY A 130 -18.89 -7.35 9.72
CA GLY A 130 -19.80 -7.30 8.55
C GLY A 130 -19.69 -8.56 7.68
N MET A 131 -18.47 -8.92 7.23
CA MET A 131 -18.25 -10.13 6.43
C MET A 131 -18.59 -11.40 7.20
N LEU A 132 -18.25 -11.47 8.50
CA LEU A 132 -18.57 -12.62 9.36
C LEU A 132 -20.09 -12.84 9.47
N LEU A 133 -20.87 -11.76 9.58
CA LEU A 133 -22.34 -11.80 9.60
C LEU A 133 -22.91 -12.20 8.24
N GLU A 134 -22.37 -11.70 7.14
CA GLU A 134 -22.79 -12.05 5.78
C GLU A 134 -22.51 -13.51 5.44
N ASP A 135 -21.32 -14.02 5.73
CA ASP A 135 -20.93 -15.41 5.48
C ASP A 135 -21.76 -16.38 6.34
N ALA A 136 -21.98 -16.05 7.62
CA ALA A 136 -22.84 -16.84 8.50
C ALA A 136 -24.31 -16.84 8.02
N ALA A 137 -24.84 -15.70 7.58
CA ALA A 137 -26.18 -15.62 7.01
C ALA A 137 -26.32 -16.40 5.70
N ARG A 138 -25.31 -16.34 4.81
CA ARG A 138 -25.26 -17.09 3.55
C ARG A 138 -25.21 -18.60 3.79
N ALA A 139 -24.51 -19.06 4.83
CA ALA A 139 -24.43 -20.47 5.21
C ALA A 139 -25.76 -21.05 5.75
N ILE A 140 -26.60 -20.20 6.37
CA ILE A 140 -27.88 -20.62 6.98
C ILE A 140 -29.06 -20.55 6.01
N ALA A 141 -29.04 -19.57 5.10
CA ALA A 141 -30.13 -19.24 4.20
C ALA A 141 -29.59 -19.03 2.78
N PRO A 142 -29.20 -20.11 2.07
CA PRO A 142 -28.59 -20.00 0.74
C PRO A 142 -29.59 -19.56 -0.36
N GLY A 143 -30.89 -19.83 -0.23
CA GLY A 143 -31.90 -19.34 -1.19
C GLY A 143 -32.17 -17.84 -1.05
N GLU A 144 -32.52 -17.14 -2.14
CA GLU A 144 -32.75 -15.67 -2.11
C GLU A 144 -33.85 -15.26 -1.13
N ASP A 145 -35.01 -15.94 -1.18
CA ASP A 145 -36.16 -15.69 -0.30
C ASP A 145 -35.96 -16.20 1.15
N GLU A 146 -35.02 -17.11 1.38
CA GLU A 146 -34.76 -17.67 2.71
C GLU A 146 -34.09 -16.62 3.60
N GLY A 147 -34.57 -16.48 4.84
CA GLY A 147 -33.99 -15.54 5.81
C GLY A 147 -34.03 -14.07 5.36
N ALA A 148 -34.93 -13.69 4.44
CA ALA A 148 -34.97 -12.34 3.87
C ALA A 148 -35.01 -11.22 4.93
N VAL A 149 -35.76 -11.42 6.03
CA VAL A 149 -35.80 -10.48 7.17
C VAL A 149 -34.44 -10.38 7.88
N LEU A 150 -33.69 -11.48 7.99
CA LEU A 150 -32.35 -11.47 8.58
C LEU A 150 -31.36 -10.72 7.67
N LYS A 151 -31.31 -11.10 6.38
CA LYS A 151 -30.44 -10.48 5.37
C LYS A 151 -30.65 -8.97 5.26
N ALA A 152 -31.91 -8.52 5.26
CA ALA A 152 -32.27 -7.10 5.23
C ALA A 152 -31.86 -6.30 6.50
N ASN A 153 -31.47 -6.97 7.59
CA ASN A 153 -31.16 -6.34 8.87
C ASN A 153 -29.73 -6.61 9.38
N LEU A 154 -28.85 -7.27 8.60
CA LEU A 154 -27.45 -7.51 9.00
C LEU A 154 -26.69 -6.21 9.35
N SER A 155 -26.86 -5.16 8.54
CA SER A 155 -26.27 -3.83 8.80
C SER A 155 -26.79 -3.17 10.08
N ARG A 156 -28.02 -3.47 10.50
CA ARG A 156 -28.56 -3.01 11.80
C ARG A 156 -27.96 -3.81 12.96
N LEU A 157 -27.75 -5.12 12.79
CA LEU A 157 -27.09 -5.97 13.77
C LEU A 157 -25.64 -5.52 13.98
N GLU A 158 -24.90 -5.26 12.90
CA GLU A 158 -23.55 -4.71 12.95
C GLU A 158 -23.51 -3.34 13.64
N ARG A 159 -24.46 -2.43 13.32
CA ARG A 159 -24.60 -1.14 14.02
C ARG A 159 -24.83 -1.31 15.53
N ILE A 160 -25.66 -2.25 15.95
CA ILE A 160 -25.89 -2.54 17.38
C ILE A 160 -24.60 -3.01 18.06
N ILE A 161 -23.86 -3.92 17.41
CA ILE A 161 -22.56 -4.41 17.90
C ILE A 161 -21.56 -3.25 18.02
N ARG A 162 -21.42 -2.44 16.97
CA ARG A 162 -20.57 -1.25 16.91
C ARG A 162 -20.88 -0.26 18.03
N LEU A 163 -22.16 0.05 18.28
CA LEU A 163 -22.59 0.96 19.34
C LEU A 163 -22.30 0.43 20.76
N LYS A 164 -22.45 -0.89 20.99
CA LYS A 164 -22.08 -1.51 22.27
C LYS A 164 -20.56 -1.42 22.50
N LEU A 165 -19.76 -1.68 21.47
CA LEU A 165 -18.30 -1.62 21.57
C LEU A 165 -17.77 -0.18 21.69
N SER A 166 -18.36 0.81 21.02
CA SER A 166 -17.90 2.20 21.10
C SER A 166 -18.04 2.78 22.51
N VAL A 167 -19.14 2.46 23.22
CA VAL A 167 -19.37 2.91 24.61
C VAL A 167 -18.30 2.39 25.57
N ALA A 168 -17.78 1.19 25.32
CA ALA A 168 -16.78 0.56 26.18
C ALA A 168 -15.32 0.83 25.75
N GLY A 169 -15.06 1.06 24.46
CA GLY A 169 -13.72 1.36 23.92
C GLY A 169 -12.71 0.21 23.93
N GLU A 170 -13.08 -0.95 24.47
CA GLU A 170 -12.25 -2.14 24.66
C GLU A 170 -12.69 -3.32 23.78
N ALA A 171 -11.86 -4.37 23.71
CA ALA A 171 -12.19 -5.60 23.01
C ALA A 171 -13.08 -6.53 23.86
N PHE A 172 -14.12 -7.11 23.26
CA PHE A 172 -15.10 -7.98 23.94
C PHE A 172 -15.00 -9.43 23.48
N LYS A 173 -15.40 -10.38 24.32
CA LYS A 173 -15.56 -11.78 23.89
C LYS A 173 -16.70 -11.90 22.88
N ALA A 174 -16.46 -12.66 21.81
CA ALA A 174 -17.40 -12.79 20.69
C ALA A 174 -18.77 -13.35 21.11
N GLY A 175 -18.80 -14.53 21.74
CA GLY A 175 -20.03 -15.23 22.13
C GLY A 175 -21.07 -14.36 22.84
N PRO A 176 -20.75 -13.77 24.02
CA PRO A 176 -21.68 -12.89 24.76
C PRO A 176 -22.20 -11.73 23.91
N LEU A 177 -21.34 -11.10 23.11
CA LEU A 177 -21.70 -9.95 22.27
C LEU A 177 -22.72 -10.31 21.18
N TRP A 178 -22.66 -11.53 20.63
CA TRP A 178 -23.64 -12.01 19.65
C TRP A 178 -25.02 -12.19 20.26
N GLU A 179 -25.13 -12.80 21.45
CA GLU A 179 -26.42 -12.99 22.14
C GLU A 179 -27.03 -11.63 22.51
N ASP A 180 -26.19 -10.72 23.01
CA ASP A 180 -26.55 -9.36 23.39
C ASP A 180 -27.05 -8.52 22.21
N ALA A 181 -26.51 -8.74 21.01
CA ALA A 181 -26.95 -8.06 19.79
C ALA A 181 -28.25 -8.68 19.22
N ALA A 182 -28.37 -10.01 19.26
CA ALA A 182 -29.56 -10.73 18.84
C ALA A 182 -30.80 -10.39 19.70
N GLN A 183 -30.62 -10.19 21.02
CA GLN A 183 -31.70 -9.71 21.89
C GLN A 183 -32.11 -8.26 21.58
N GLU A 184 -31.15 -7.38 21.30
CA GLU A 184 -31.43 -5.96 21.11
C GLU A 184 -32.13 -5.69 19.76
N ILE A 185 -31.74 -6.39 18.69
CA ILE A 185 -32.39 -6.24 17.38
C ILE A 185 -33.86 -6.73 17.39
N GLN A 186 -34.17 -7.75 18.20
CA GLN A 186 -35.56 -8.19 18.41
C GLN A 186 -36.41 -7.12 19.11
N LYS A 187 -35.83 -6.40 20.09
CA LYS A 187 -36.51 -5.26 20.76
C LYS A 187 -36.70 -4.08 19.81
N GLU A 188 -35.70 -3.77 18.96
CA GLU A 188 -35.76 -2.65 18.03
C GLU A 188 -36.82 -2.87 16.93
N LEU A 189 -36.92 -4.08 16.38
CA LEU A 189 -37.83 -4.38 15.27
C LEU A 189 -39.30 -4.60 15.67
N GLN A 190 -39.59 -4.93 16.94
CA GLN A 190 -40.94 -5.10 17.48
C GLN A 190 -41.90 -5.99 16.65
N LEU A 191 -41.35 -7.00 15.95
CA LEU A 191 -42.10 -7.90 15.08
C LEU A 191 -43.18 -8.66 15.87
N LYS A 192 -44.29 -9.03 15.19
CA LYS A 192 -45.44 -9.71 15.79
C LYS A 192 -45.87 -10.92 14.98
N GLY A 193 -46.51 -11.89 15.62
CA GLY A 193 -47.06 -13.07 14.96
C GLY A 193 -45.98 -14.00 14.38
N VAL A 194 -46.26 -14.58 13.21
CA VAL A 194 -45.42 -15.62 12.59
C VAL A 194 -44.03 -15.09 12.20
N GLU A 195 -43.94 -13.87 11.70
CA GLU A 195 -42.67 -13.24 11.29
C GLU A 195 -41.68 -13.14 12.46
N ALA A 196 -42.16 -12.85 13.68
CA ALA A 196 -41.32 -12.80 14.87
C ALA A 196 -40.76 -14.18 15.26
N LEU A 197 -41.54 -15.25 15.07
CA LEU A 197 -41.12 -16.63 15.31
C LEU A 197 -40.10 -17.10 14.27
N VAL A 198 -40.28 -16.74 13.00
CA VAL A 198 -39.30 -17.04 11.93
C VAL A 198 -38.00 -16.28 12.18
N PHE A 199 -38.06 -14.96 12.41
CA PHE A 199 -36.88 -14.13 12.62
C PHE A 199 -36.08 -14.52 13.87
N SER A 200 -36.76 -14.84 14.99
CA SER A 200 -36.07 -15.36 16.18
C SER A 200 -35.50 -16.77 15.96
N GLY A 201 -36.16 -17.62 15.16
CA GLY A 201 -35.61 -18.88 14.70
C GLY A 201 -34.32 -18.71 13.89
N ASP A 202 -34.30 -17.76 12.95
CA ASP A 202 -33.14 -17.48 12.10
C ASP A 202 -31.99 -16.81 12.85
N LEU A 203 -32.27 -15.91 13.80
CA LEU A 203 -31.25 -15.38 14.72
C LEU A 203 -30.62 -16.48 15.59
N ASN A 204 -31.42 -17.44 16.08
CA ASN A 204 -30.90 -18.59 16.84
C ASN A 204 -30.03 -19.53 15.97
N LYS A 205 -30.29 -19.61 14.66
CA LYS A 205 -29.38 -20.29 13.71
C LYS A 205 -28.10 -19.47 13.55
N LEU A 206 -28.21 -18.14 13.37
CA LEU A 206 -27.07 -17.23 13.18
C LEU A 206 -26.09 -17.31 14.37
N GLN A 207 -26.60 -17.22 15.60
CA GLN A 207 -25.79 -17.33 16.81
C GLN A 207 -25.05 -18.69 16.93
N LYS A 208 -25.62 -19.78 16.39
CA LYS A 208 -24.98 -21.11 16.36
C LYS A 208 -23.91 -21.25 15.27
N GLN A 209 -24.04 -20.50 14.18
CA GLN A 209 -23.08 -20.48 13.08
C GLN A 209 -21.92 -19.52 13.36
N LEU A 210 -22.17 -18.44 14.10
CA LEU A 210 -21.14 -17.50 14.52
C LEU A 210 -20.17 -18.14 15.54
N PRO A 211 -18.86 -17.83 15.45
CA PRO A 211 -17.88 -18.30 16.42
C PRO A 211 -18.14 -17.71 17.80
N ALA A 212 -18.36 -18.57 18.80
CA ALA A 212 -18.49 -18.15 20.19
C ALA A 212 -17.15 -17.73 20.83
N GLY A 213 -16.03 -18.27 20.32
CA GLY A 213 -14.68 -17.93 20.74
C GLY A 213 -14.07 -16.73 20.00
N GLY A 214 -12.93 -16.28 20.49
CA GLY A 214 -12.25 -15.07 20.01
C GLY A 214 -12.78 -13.75 20.59
N MET A 215 -12.15 -12.68 20.14
CA MET A 215 -12.35 -11.31 20.60
C MET A 215 -12.86 -10.42 19.47
N VAL A 216 -13.69 -9.44 19.79
CA VAL A 216 -14.21 -8.42 18.86
C VAL A 216 -13.63 -7.07 19.25
N VAL A 217 -12.85 -6.48 18.35
CA VAL A 217 -12.06 -5.27 18.56
C VAL A 217 -12.73 -4.08 17.85
N PRO A 218 -13.16 -3.03 18.59
CA PRO A 218 -13.63 -1.79 17.98
C PRO A 218 -12.50 -0.95 17.39
N PHE A 219 -12.90 0.10 16.66
CA PHE A 219 -12.02 1.25 16.44
C PHE A 219 -12.01 2.14 17.70
N SER A 220 -10.85 2.27 18.33
CA SER A 220 -10.57 3.12 19.49
C SER A 220 -9.08 3.43 19.58
N GLN A 221 -8.68 4.28 20.54
CA GLN A 221 -7.27 4.57 20.85
C GLN A 221 -6.42 3.31 21.16
N ASN A 222 -7.06 2.20 21.55
CA ASN A 222 -6.41 0.95 21.93
C ASN A 222 -6.29 -0.05 20.76
N THR A 223 -6.90 0.22 19.61
CA THR A 223 -6.91 -0.69 18.44
C THR A 223 -5.53 -1.17 17.99
N PRO A 224 -4.48 -0.31 17.89
CA PRO A 224 -3.15 -0.78 17.48
C PRO A 224 -2.53 -1.78 18.47
N LEU A 225 -2.78 -1.59 19.78
CA LEU A 225 -2.31 -2.50 20.83
C LEU A 225 -3.08 -3.82 20.84
N ASN A 226 -4.41 -3.79 20.63
CA ASN A 226 -5.22 -5.01 20.49
C ASN A 226 -4.79 -5.85 19.27
N LEU A 227 -4.50 -5.20 18.14
CA LEU A 227 -4.01 -5.89 16.94
C LEU A 227 -2.59 -6.44 17.14
N LEU A 228 -1.72 -5.71 17.84
CA LEU A 228 -0.39 -6.21 18.20
C LEU A 228 -0.45 -7.42 19.14
N ALA A 229 -1.37 -7.42 20.12
CA ALA A 229 -1.59 -8.56 21.02
C ALA A 229 -1.98 -9.82 20.22
N ALA A 230 -2.99 -9.71 19.36
CA ALA A 230 -3.42 -10.79 18.47
C ALA A 230 -2.28 -11.31 17.58
N PHE A 231 -1.51 -10.40 16.98
CA PHE A 231 -0.35 -10.74 16.17
C PHE A 231 0.74 -11.47 16.98
N LEU A 232 1.01 -11.09 18.22
CA LEU A 232 2.01 -11.77 19.05
C LEU A 232 1.58 -13.19 19.43
N GLU A 233 0.27 -13.42 19.64
CA GLU A 233 -0.29 -14.77 19.84
C GLU A 233 -0.31 -15.61 18.55
N GLU A 234 -0.51 -15.00 17.37
CA GLU A 234 -0.31 -15.65 16.07
C GLU A 234 1.14 -16.06 15.88
N ASN A 235 2.06 -15.10 15.98
CA ASN A 235 3.50 -15.32 15.86
C ASN A 235 3.98 -16.40 16.86
N GLN A 236 3.49 -16.41 18.11
CA GLN A 236 3.81 -17.48 19.06
C GLN A 236 3.39 -18.86 18.55
N ARG A 237 2.17 -19.01 18.00
CA ARG A 237 1.68 -20.28 17.44
C ARG A 237 2.57 -20.75 16.28
N ASP A 238 2.95 -19.82 15.40
CA ASP A 238 3.83 -20.11 14.25
C ASP A 238 5.23 -20.54 14.71
N ARG A 239 5.82 -19.88 15.71
CA ARG A 239 7.10 -20.29 16.32
C ARG A 239 7.00 -21.68 16.93
N THR A 240 5.93 -21.96 17.68
CA THR A 240 5.68 -23.29 18.27
C THR A 240 5.59 -24.37 17.21
N GLU A 241 4.84 -24.17 16.11
CA GLU A 241 4.70 -25.21 15.09
C GLU A 241 5.98 -25.38 14.25
N LYS A 242 6.71 -24.28 13.96
CA LYS A 242 8.06 -24.36 13.34
C LYS A 242 9.02 -25.19 14.20
N LEU A 243 9.13 -24.89 15.51
CA LEU A 243 9.96 -25.67 16.44
C LEU A 243 9.51 -27.14 16.49
N ARG A 244 8.20 -27.40 16.59
CA ARG A 244 7.67 -28.77 16.55
C ARG A 244 8.01 -29.50 15.27
N SER A 245 7.99 -28.83 14.12
CA SER A 245 8.36 -29.44 12.83
C SER A 245 9.84 -29.86 12.80
N GLN A 246 10.74 -29.09 13.39
CA GLN A 246 12.16 -29.42 13.54
C GLN A 246 12.40 -30.54 14.58
N LEU A 247 11.67 -30.55 15.69
CA LEU A 247 11.78 -31.58 16.73
C LEU A 247 11.15 -32.92 16.34
N ARG A 248 10.16 -32.93 15.44
CA ARG A 248 9.41 -34.11 14.99
C ARG A 248 10.29 -35.27 14.46
N PRO A 249 11.30 -35.05 13.61
CA PRO A 249 12.25 -36.12 13.24
C PRO A 249 13.32 -36.41 14.31
N ILE A 250 13.73 -35.40 15.08
CA ILE A 250 14.90 -35.51 15.98
C ILE A 250 14.55 -36.23 17.29
N LEU A 251 13.46 -35.86 17.96
CA LEU A 251 13.11 -36.41 19.28
C LEU A 251 12.88 -37.93 19.27
N PRO A 252 12.16 -38.54 18.30
CA PRO A 252 12.01 -39.99 18.24
C PRO A 252 13.36 -40.69 18.03
N ALA A 253 14.17 -40.23 17.08
CA ALA A 253 15.47 -40.82 16.78
C ALA A 253 16.45 -40.77 17.98
N LEU A 254 16.47 -39.67 18.73
CA LEU A 254 17.23 -39.57 19.98
C LEU A 254 16.70 -40.52 21.06
N ARG A 255 15.38 -40.61 21.25
CA ARG A 255 14.77 -41.52 22.23
C ARG A 255 15.10 -42.97 21.91
N ASP A 256 15.02 -43.37 20.64
CA ASP A 256 15.33 -44.72 20.21
C ASP A 256 16.81 -45.06 20.45
N LEU A 257 17.74 -44.17 20.09
CA LEU A 257 19.18 -44.36 20.36
C LEU A 257 19.48 -44.46 21.86
N VAL A 258 18.92 -43.57 22.68
CA VAL A 258 19.10 -43.58 24.14
C VAL A 258 18.46 -44.84 24.75
N ALA A 259 17.31 -45.29 24.25
CA ALA A 259 16.64 -46.51 24.73
C ALA A 259 17.43 -47.78 24.37
N ILE A 260 17.94 -47.87 23.14
CA ILE A 260 18.79 -48.99 22.70
C ILE A 260 20.03 -49.10 23.58
N GLU A 261 20.73 -47.99 23.83
CA GLU A 261 21.95 -48.03 24.64
C GLU A 261 21.64 -48.31 26.13
N LYS A 262 20.49 -47.83 26.65
CA LYS A 262 20.03 -48.19 28.00
C LYS A 262 19.77 -49.68 28.16
N GLN A 263 19.29 -50.37 27.13
CA GLN A 263 19.08 -51.82 27.15
C GLN A 263 20.40 -52.62 27.13
N LYS A 264 21.53 -52.02 26.74
CA LYS A 264 22.85 -52.66 26.81
C LYS A 264 23.52 -52.56 28.17
N LEU A 265 23.14 -51.58 29.00
CA LEU A 265 23.76 -51.35 30.32
C LEU A 265 23.61 -52.58 31.23
N PRO A 266 24.62 -52.89 32.07
CA PRO A 266 24.58 -54.07 32.96
C PRO A 266 23.34 -54.10 33.87
N ASP A 267 22.92 -52.95 34.38
CA ASP A 267 21.77 -52.79 35.28
C ASP A 267 20.44 -53.21 34.62
N ALA A 268 20.34 -53.13 33.29
CA ALA A 268 19.17 -53.61 32.53
C ALA A 268 19.18 -55.15 32.33
N LYS A 269 20.33 -55.80 32.53
CA LYS A 269 20.48 -57.27 32.53
C LYS A 269 20.20 -57.90 33.90
N GLU A 270 19.96 -57.12 34.95
CA GLU A 270 19.59 -57.67 36.27
C GLU A 270 18.24 -58.40 36.23
N ALA A 271 18.20 -59.58 36.85
CA ALA A 271 17.04 -60.48 36.83
C ALA A 271 15.74 -59.82 37.36
N GLY A 272 15.84 -58.77 38.19
CA GLY A 272 14.70 -58.01 38.68
C GLY A 272 13.91 -57.25 37.61
N GLN A 273 14.58 -56.62 36.64
CA GLN A 273 13.90 -55.89 35.55
C GLN A 273 13.43 -56.81 34.43
N LEU A 274 14.23 -57.84 34.09
CA LEU A 274 13.82 -58.90 33.15
C LEU A 274 12.48 -59.55 33.56
N LYS A 275 12.24 -59.70 34.86
CA LYS A 275 11.01 -60.26 35.43
C LYS A 275 9.79 -59.34 35.24
N GLN A 276 9.95 -58.03 35.29
CA GLN A 276 8.87 -57.07 35.04
C GLN A 276 8.49 -56.97 33.56
N GLY A 277 9.46 -57.11 32.63
CA GLY A 277 9.20 -57.07 31.19
C GLY A 277 8.58 -58.36 30.62
N LEU A 278 8.71 -59.49 31.32
CA LEU A 278 8.31 -60.83 30.85
C LEU A 278 7.40 -61.56 31.87
N ASP A 279 6.53 -60.82 32.55
CA ASP A 279 5.68 -61.32 33.64
C ASP A 279 4.78 -62.52 33.21
N PHE A 280 4.45 -62.63 31.92
CA PHE A 280 3.70 -63.77 31.35
C PHE A 280 4.47 -65.11 31.35
N ALA A 281 5.80 -65.09 31.52
CA ALA A 281 6.68 -66.26 31.46
C ALA A 281 7.28 -66.65 32.83
N GLY A 282 6.83 -66.01 33.92
CA GLY A 282 7.41 -66.09 35.27
C GLY A 282 7.60 -67.50 35.86
N SER A 283 6.84 -68.50 35.39
CA SER A 283 6.87 -69.90 35.86
C SER A 283 7.66 -70.86 34.95
N PHE A 284 8.11 -70.43 33.78
CA PHE A 284 8.79 -71.28 32.78
C PHE A 284 10.24 -70.89 32.49
N VAL A 285 10.70 -69.74 33.01
CA VAL A 285 12.03 -69.18 32.73
C VAL A 285 12.76 -68.89 34.03
N ASN A 286 14.00 -69.39 34.17
CA ASN A 286 14.91 -68.95 35.22
C ASN A 286 15.66 -67.70 34.76
N PHE A 287 15.21 -66.52 35.20
CA PHE A 287 15.75 -65.23 34.79
C PHE A 287 17.19 -64.98 35.27
N ASP A 288 17.61 -65.60 36.37
CA ASP A 288 19.00 -65.52 36.85
C ASP A 288 19.94 -66.22 35.84
N ALA A 289 19.55 -67.41 35.36
CA ALA A 289 20.30 -68.14 34.34
C ALA A 289 20.17 -67.52 32.93
N LEU A 290 19.08 -66.77 32.65
CA LEU A 290 18.93 -66.07 31.37
C LEU A 290 19.85 -64.85 31.28
N SER A 291 20.10 -64.17 32.40
CA SER A 291 21.05 -63.06 32.51
C SER A 291 22.48 -63.49 32.12
N GLU A 292 22.90 -64.70 32.54
CA GLU A 292 24.22 -65.28 32.21
C GLU A 292 24.39 -65.73 30.74
N VAL A 293 23.29 -65.93 30.00
CA VAL A 293 23.31 -66.53 28.64
C VAL A 293 23.00 -65.51 27.53
N LEU A 294 22.58 -64.30 27.88
CA LEU A 294 22.36 -63.22 26.91
C LEU A 294 23.70 -62.81 26.23
N PRO A 295 23.82 -62.95 24.90
CA PRO A 295 25.04 -62.56 24.20
C PRO A 295 25.29 -61.05 24.31
N ASP A 296 26.55 -60.64 24.34
CA ASP A 296 26.89 -59.23 24.22
C ASP A 296 26.41 -58.68 22.87
N ALA A 297 25.80 -57.50 22.90
CA ALA A 297 25.16 -56.91 21.74
C ALA A 297 26.22 -56.61 20.67
N GLY A 298 26.12 -57.27 19.50
CA GLY A 298 27.14 -57.23 18.44
C GLY A 298 27.31 -55.90 17.69
N ALA A 299 26.84 -54.78 18.24
CA ALA A 299 27.03 -53.44 17.72
C ALA A 299 27.91 -52.66 18.70
N ALA A 300 28.98 -52.04 18.20
CA ALA A 300 29.94 -51.29 19.02
C ALA A 300 29.24 -50.30 19.97
N ASP A 301 29.62 -50.34 21.25
CA ASP A 301 29.04 -49.49 22.28
C ASP A 301 29.33 -48.01 22.02
N LEU A 302 28.37 -47.15 22.36
CA LEU A 302 28.58 -45.71 22.38
C LEU A 302 29.57 -45.37 23.49
N SER A 303 30.47 -44.41 23.23
CA SER A 303 31.35 -43.93 24.29
C SER A 303 30.51 -43.35 25.43
N LYS A 304 30.94 -43.56 26.69
CA LYS A 304 30.22 -43.01 27.86
C LYS A 304 29.97 -41.50 27.76
N SER A 305 30.92 -40.77 27.18
CA SER A 305 30.79 -39.33 26.90
C SER A 305 29.70 -39.01 25.86
N ARG A 306 29.59 -39.81 24.79
CA ARG A 306 28.55 -39.66 23.76
C ARG A 306 27.17 -39.98 24.32
N PHE A 307 27.03 -41.07 25.08
CA PHE A 307 25.77 -41.44 25.72
C PHE A 307 25.28 -40.36 26.72
N GLN A 308 26.17 -39.86 27.59
CA GLN A 308 25.83 -38.77 28.52
C GLN A 308 25.41 -37.48 27.79
N ARG A 309 26.08 -37.14 26.68
CA ARG A 309 25.70 -35.99 25.84
C ARG A 309 24.33 -36.18 25.19
N LEU A 310 24.02 -37.37 24.68
CA LEU A 310 22.70 -37.70 24.12
C LEU A 310 21.58 -37.59 25.17
N GLU A 311 21.80 -38.09 26.40
CA GLU A 311 20.82 -37.95 27.49
C GLU A 311 20.56 -36.48 27.87
N GLN A 312 21.62 -35.67 28.01
CA GLN A 312 21.50 -34.24 28.31
C GLN A 312 20.77 -33.48 27.21
N VAL A 313 21.11 -33.75 25.94
CA VAL A 313 20.47 -33.15 24.77
C VAL A 313 18.98 -33.51 24.71
N LEU A 314 18.63 -34.78 24.92
CA LEU A 314 17.23 -35.23 24.95
C LEU A 314 16.44 -34.50 26.05
N LEU A 315 16.96 -34.43 27.28
CA LEU A 315 16.31 -33.73 28.40
C LEU A 315 16.04 -32.25 28.09
N VAL A 316 17.01 -31.55 27.49
CA VAL A 316 16.87 -30.14 27.12
C VAL A 316 15.86 -29.96 25.97
N LEU A 317 15.88 -30.84 24.97
CA LEU A 317 14.95 -30.76 23.83
C LEU A 317 13.51 -31.10 24.20
N GLU A 318 13.26 -31.96 25.20
CA GLU A 318 11.92 -32.20 25.74
C GLU A 318 11.34 -30.96 26.46
N GLY A 319 12.20 -30.07 26.99
CA GLY A 319 11.80 -28.77 27.55
C GLY A 319 11.81 -27.59 26.56
N ALA A 320 12.20 -27.81 25.29
CA ALA A 320 12.46 -26.72 24.34
C ALA A 320 11.21 -25.91 23.97
N GLU A 321 10.03 -26.53 23.86
CA GLU A 321 8.79 -25.80 23.51
C GLU A 321 8.45 -24.75 24.58
N THR A 322 8.55 -25.12 25.86
CA THR A 322 8.25 -24.25 26.99
C THR A 322 9.24 -23.09 27.12
N SER A 323 10.53 -23.34 26.90
CA SER A 323 11.60 -22.34 27.05
C SER A 323 11.68 -21.36 25.87
N LEU A 324 11.63 -21.84 24.62
CA LEU A 324 11.70 -20.98 23.44
C LEU A 324 10.38 -20.27 23.13
N CYS A 325 9.27 -21.01 23.18
CA CYS A 325 7.98 -20.60 22.62
C CYS A 325 6.86 -20.48 23.67
N GLY A 326 7.14 -20.69 24.97
CA GLY A 326 6.13 -20.62 26.02
C GLY A 326 5.54 -19.23 26.28
N LYS A 327 6.22 -18.17 25.82
CA LYS A 327 5.84 -16.75 26.00
C LYS A 327 5.48 -16.14 24.64
N SER A 328 4.44 -15.29 24.57
CA SER A 328 4.08 -14.60 23.33
C SER A 328 5.05 -13.47 22.99
N GLY A 329 5.47 -12.72 24.00
CA GLY A 329 6.51 -11.69 23.95
C GLY A 329 7.09 -11.35 25.33
N LEU A 330 8.19 -10.62 25.35
CA LEU A 330 8.79 -10.01 26.54
C LEU A 330 8.66 -8.49 26.42
N MET A 331 8.07 -7.83 27.41
CA MET A 331 7.60 -6.45 27.28
C MET A 331 8.17 -5.54 28.35
N ALA A 332 8.66 -4.37 27.94
CA ALA A 332 9.03 -3.29 28.84
C ALA A 332 8.25 -2.00 28.49
N LEU A 333 7.77 -1.31 29.53
CA LEU A 333 7.05 -0.05 29.39
C LEU A 333 7.29 0.88 30.59
N SER A 334 7.16 2.18 30.36
CA SER A 334 7.26 3.16 31.45
C SER A 334 6.04 3.10 32.39
N ARG A 335 6.26 3.34 33.68
CA ARG A 335 5.16 3.49 34.65
C ARG A 335 4.19 4.60 34.24
N THR A 336 4.70 5.73 33.75
CA THR A 336 3.85 6.84 33.27
C THR A 336 2.93 6.44 32.13
N PHE A 337 3.41 5.64 31.18
CA PHE A 337 2.59 5.15 30.08
C PHE A 337 1.55 4.13 30.57
N HIS A 338 1.95 3.20 31.44
CA HIS A 338 1.05 2.23 32.06
C HIS A 338 -0.09 2.91 32.85
N GLU A 339 0.24 3.90 33.70
CA GLU A 339 -0.72 4.64 34.53
C GLU A 339 -1.66 5.57 33.73
N LYS A 340 -1.17 6.17 32.63
CA LYS A 340 -2.01 6.96 31.71
C LYS A 340 -2.91 6.07 30.83
N SER A 341 -2.49 4.84 30.54
CA SER A 341 -3.22 3.95 29.65
C SER A 341 -4.46 3.35 30.32
N VAL A 342 -5.63 3.56 29.71
CA VAL A 342 -6.87 2.82 30.03
C VAL A 342 -6.86 1.49 29.25
N PHE A 343 -5.75 0.75 29.32
CA PHE A 343 -5.55 -0.49 28.57
C PHE A 343 -5.32 -1.64 29.54
N ASN A 344 -6.10 -2.70 29.41
CA ASN A 344 -6.00 -3.87 30.29
C ASN A 344 -4.83 -4.79 29.88
N TRP A 345 -3.60 -4.36 30.17
CA TRP A 345 -2.36 -5.06 29.83
C TRP A 345 -2.37 -6.54 30.24
N GLY A 346 -2.83 -6.85 31.46
CA GLY A 346 -2.85 -8.21 31.99
C GLY A 346 -3.85 -9.14 31.29
N GLN A 347 -4.95 -8.59 30.77
CA GLN A 347 -5.92 -9.38 30.00
C GLN A 347 -5.44 -9.59 28.55
N GLN A 348 -5.01 -8.53 27.87
CA GLN A 348 -4.74 -8.62 26.43
C GLN A 348 -3.33 -9.13 26.10
N PHE A 349 -2.37 -9.04 27.02
CA PHE A 349 -1.04 -9.63 26.89
C PHE A 349 -0.78 -10.72 27.94
N GLY A 350 -1.81 -11.48 28.33
CA GLY A 350 -1.72 -12.49 29.41
C GLY A 350 -0.71 -13.62 29.17
N ALA A 351 -0.34 -13.88 27.92
CA ALA A 351 0.73 -14.84 27.53
C ALA A 351 2.14 -14.22 27.46
N ALA A 352 2.29 -12.92 27.73
CA ALA A 352 3.55 -12.19 27.69
C ALA A 352 4.12 -11.93 29.10
N THR A 353 5.42 -11.66 29.18
CA THR A 353 6.04 -11.16 30.43
C THR A 353 6.10 -9.63 30.40
N LEU A 354 5.44 -8.96 31.34
CA LEU A 354 5.36 -7.49 31.40
C LEU A 354 6.24 -6.91 32.53
N LYS A 355 7.15 -6.00 32.19
CA LYS A 355 8.05 -5.32 33.12
C LYS A 355 7.84 -3.80 33.08
N VAL A 356 7.12 -3.27 34.08
CA VAL A 356 6.90 -1.82 34.25
C VAL A 356 8.11 -1.20 34.96
N VAL A 357 8.73 -0.19 34.37
CA VAL A 357 9.96 0.48 34.89
C VAL A 357 9.84 2.01 34.88
N GLU A 358 10.81 2.72 35.45
CA GLU A 358 10.82 4.19 35.39
C GLU A 358 11.05 4.70 33.94
N PRO A 359 10.53 5.88 33.55
CA PRO A 359 10.58 6.34 32.16
C PRO A 359 11.97 6.39 31.52
N GLY A 360 13.02 6.67 32.29
CA GLY A 360 14.41 6.70 31.80
C GLY A 360 15.07 5.31 31.66
N GLU A 361 14.48 4.26 32.24
CA GLU A 361 15.08 2.93 32.33
C GLU A 361 14.52 1.95 31.29
N VAL A 362 13.47 2.35 30.56
CA VAL A 362 12.71 1.54 29.60
C VAL A 362 13.62 0.82 28.60
N PHE A 363 14.54 1.54 27.95
CA PHE A 363 15.51 0.98 27.00
C PHE A 363 16.50 0.01 27.64
N ALA A 364 16.99 0.31 28.84
CA ALA A 364 17.91 -0.56 29.57
C ALA A 364 17.22 -1.86 30.01
N ALA A 365 15.97 -1.77 30.45
CA ALA A 365 15.15 -2.92 30.81
C ALA A 365 14.91 -3.87 29.64
N ALA A 366 14.68 -3.34 28.42
CA ALA A 366 14.58 -4.15 27.21
C ALA A 366 15.89 -4.85 26.83
N ALA A 367 17.04 -4.17 26.96
CA ALA A 367 18.35 -4.81 26.72
C ALA A 367 18.59 -6.00 27.68
N VAL A 368 18.30 -5.82 28.98
CA VAL A 368 18.41 -6.91 29.97
C VAL A 368 17.45 -8.07 29.66
N LEU A 369 16.18 -7.78 29.35
CA LEU A 369 15.20 -8.81 28.96
C LEU A 369 15.65 -9.58 27.71
N PHE A 370 16.29 -8.91 26.75
CA PHE A 370 16.85 -9.56 25.57
C PHE A 370 18.02 -10.48 25.93
N ASP A 371 19.03 -9.99 26.65
CA ASP A 371 20.21 -10.79 27.00
C ASP A 371 19.82 -12.02 27.86
N GLU A 372 18.92 -11.86 28.83
CA GLU A 372 18.36 -12.97 29.62
C GLU A 372 17.63 -13.99 28.75
N SER A 373 16.73 -13.55 27.86
CA SER A 373 15.97 -14.44 26.98
C SER A 373 16.84 -15.15 25.95
N MET A 374 17.88 -14.49 25.44
CA MET A 374 18.81 -15.08 24.49
C MET A 374 19.71 -16.13 25.16
N ALA A 375 20.10 -15.92 26.41
CA ALA A 375 20.83 -16.91 27.20
C ALA A 375 19.96 -18.14 27.52
N GLU A 376 18.67 -17.95 27.82
CA GLU A 376 17.68 -19.03 27.98
C GLU A 376 17.52 -19.81 26.65
N ALA A 377 17.32 -19.10 25.52
CA ALA A 377 17.13 -19.68 24.20
C ALA A 377 18.38 -20.41 23.65
N ALA A 378 19.58 -19.99 24.02
CA ALA A 378 20.82 -20.62 23.56
C ALA A 378 20.95 -22.10 23.98
N GLN A 379 20.35 -22.51 25.11
CA GLN A 379 20.43 -23.89 25.60
C GLN A 379 19.72 -24.91 24.68
N PRO A 380 18.40 -24.76 24.36
CA PRO A 380 17.72 -25.68 23.45
C PRO A 380 18.22 -25.58 22.00
N LEU A 381 18.63 -24.40 21.52
CA LEU A 381 19.20 -24.26 20.16
C LEU A 381 20.57 -24.96 20.04
N LYS A 382 21.43 -24.85 21.07
CA LYS A 382 22.65 -25.65 21.20
C LYS A 382 22.33 -27.14 21.18
N ALA A 383 21.38 -27.59 22.01
CA ALA A 383 20.98 -28.99 22.06
C ALA A 383 20.47 -29.50 20.70
N LEU A 384 19.74 -28.68 19.94
CA LEU A 384 19.22 -29.02 18.60
C LEU A 384 20.35 -29.27 17.60
N ARG A 385 21.36 -28.38 17.53
CA ARG A 385 22.52 -28.57 16.65
C ARG A 385 23.39 -29.74 17.08
N ILE A 386 23.58 -29.96 18.39
CA ILE A 386 24.29 -31.15 18.89
C ILE A 386 23.54 -32.42 18.49
N ALA A 387 22.20 -32.45 18.63
CA ALA A 387 21.38 -33.59 18.23
C ALA A 387 21.54 -33.95 16.75
N GLN A 388 21.49 -32.95 15.86
CA GLN A 388 21.68 -33.16 14.42
C GLN A 388 23.05 -33.77 14.11
N LEU A 389 24.13 -33.17 14.64
CA LEU A 389 25.50 -33.68 14.49
C LEU A 389 25.70 -35.08 15.08
N GLU A 390 24.99 -35.41 16.16
CA GLU A 390 25.04 -36.73 16.80
C GLU A 390 24.28 -37.80 16.00
N LEU A 391 23.10 -37.48 15.48
CA LEU A 391 22.29 -38.37 14.65
C LEU A 391 23.00 -38.69 13.32
N GLU A 392 23.70 -37.72 12.75
CA GLU A 392 24.52 -37.90 11.54
C GLU A 392 25.88 -38.58 11.80
N ASN A 393 26.27 -38.79 13.07
CA ASN A 393 27.62 -39.20 13.50
C ASN A 393 28.75 -38.24 13.07
N HIS A 394 28.43 -36.96 12.83
CA HIS A 394 29.37 -35.90 12.49
C HIS A 394 29.97 -35.19 13.73
N TYR A 395 29.53 -35.52 14.95
CA TYR A 395 30.04 -34.85 16.16
C TYR A 395 31.51 -35.18 16.47
N GLN A 396 32.39 -34.17 16.39
CA GLN A 396 33.81 -34.26 16.75
C GLN A 396 34.08 -33.48 18.06
N PRO A 397 34.39 -34.16 19.19
CA PRO A 397 34.61 -33.48 20.48
C PRO A 397 35.65 -32.37 20.43
N ASP A 398 36.81 -32.62 19.81
CA ASP A 398 37.93 -31.69 19.73
C ASP A 398 37.60 -30.36 19.01
N LEU A 399 36.60 -30.36 18.12
CA LEU A 399 36.13 -29.19 17.39
C LEU A 399 34.90 -28.57 18.04
N HIS A 400 33.94 -29.41 18.42
CA HIS A 400 32.59 -28.98 18.80
C HIS A 400 32.48 -28.61 20.27
N ASP A 401 33.21 -29.25 21.19
CA ASP A 401 33.05 -28.98 22.63
C ASP A 401 33.48 -27.53 22.97
N ASP A 402 34.54 -27.01 22.36
CA ASP A 402 34.97 -25.60 22.49
C ASP A 402 34.02 -24.63 21.77
N TRP A 403 33.59 -24.96 20.55
CA TRP A 403 32.64 -24.14 19.78
C TRP A 403 31.31 -23.98 20.51
N PHE A 404 30.73 -25.08 20.98
CA PHE A 404 29.51 -25.07 21.78
C PHE A 404 29.72 -24.51 23.19
N GLY A 405 30.96 -24.45 23.70
CA GLY A 405 31.32 -23.76 24.94
C GLY A 405 31.07 -22.25 24.88
N HIS A 406 31.21 -21.65 23.69
CA HIS A 406 31.07 -20.21 23.45
C HIS A 406 29.76 -19.83 22.73
N PHE A 407 28.85 -20.79 22.53
CA PHE A 407 27.61 -20.60 21.77
C PHE A 407 26.70 -19.53 22.39
N ASN A 408 26.32 -18.54 21.58
CA ASN A 408 25.49 -17.40 21.99
C ASN A 408 24.66 -16.88 20.80
N TRP A 409 23.74 -15.95 21.05
CA TRP A 409 22.77 -15.48 20.06
C TRP A 409 23.35 -14.90 18.77
N LYS A 410 24.59 -14.39 18.81
CA LYS A 410 25.29 -13.89 17.60
C LYS A 410 25.68 -15.01 16.63
N MET A 411 25.54 -16.26 17.03
CA MET A 411 25.78 -17.47 16.23
C MET A 411 24.48 -18.13 15.75
N PHE A 412 23.30 -17.59 16.13
CA PHE A 412 22.01 -18.09 15.64
C PHE A 412 21.85 -17.77 14.14
N SER A 413 21.23 -18.68 13.41
CA SER A 413 20.70 -18.41 12.08
C SER A 413 19.45 -17.54 12.16
N ASP A 414 19.03 -16.95 11.03
CA ASP A 414 17.77 -16.19 10.97
C ASP A 414 16.55 -17.07 11.30
N GLU A 415 16.59 -18.37 10.98
CA GLU A 415 15.55 -19.34 11.33
C GLU A 415 15.47 -19.58 12.84
N GLU A 416 16.62 -19.78 13.50
CA GLU A 416 16.69 -19.98 14.95
C GLU A 416 16.32 -18.70 15.72
N MET A 417 16.75 -17.53 15.25
CA MET A 417 16.35 -16.25 15.82
C MET A 417 14.84 -16.02 15.66
N ALA A 418 14.23 -16.49 14.57
CA ALA A 418 12.78 -16.46 14.39
C ALA A 418 12.01 -17.41 15.34
N LEU A 419 12.66 -18.38 16.01
CA LEU A 419 12.04 -19.20 17.07
C LEU A 419 12.08 -18.53 18.45
N CYS A 420 12.95 -17.55 18.65
CA CYS A 420 13.07 -16.84 19.92
C CYS A 420 11.83 -15.98 20.23
N THR A 421 11.56 -15.75 21.51
CA THR A 421 10.48 -14.85 21.95
C THR A 421 10.89 -13.38 21.68
N PRO A 422 10.06 -12.56 21.00
CA PRO A 422 10.40 -11.19 20.67
C PRO A 422 10.37 -10.26 21.91
N VAL A 423 11.30 -9.30 21.96
CA VAL A 423 11.32 -8.24 22.98
C VAL A 423 10.67 -6.97 22.42
N VAL A 424 9.62 -6.50 23.09
CA VAL A 424 8.78 -5.37 22.67
C VAL A 424 8.87 -4.24 23.70
N LEU A 425 9.04 -3.01 23.21
CA LEU A 425 9.14 -1.80 24.03
C LEU A 425 7.94 -0.89 23.80
N PHE A 426 7.31 -0.37 24.85
CA PHE A 426 6.20 0.58 24.71
C PHE A 426 6.52 1.96 25.31
N LEU A 427 6.28 3.03 24.54
CA LEU A 427 6.58 4.40 24.93
C LEU A 427 5.66 5.46 24.29
N GLU A 428 5.65 6.65 24.89
CA GLU A 428 5.03 7.85 24.32
C GLU A 428 6.03 8.55 23.38
N ALA A 429 5.60 8.93 22.18
CA ALA A 429 6.45 9.57 21.17
C ALA A 429 7.05 10.91 21.66
N GLU A 430 6.31 11.67 22.45
CA GLU A 430 6.75 12.92 23.07
C GLU A 430 7.81 12.68 24.15
N GLY A 431 7.69 11.59 24.92
CA GLY A 431 8.71 11.16 25.88
C GLY A 431 10.02 10.74 25.21
N LEU A 432 9.93 10.13 24.01
CA LEU A 432 11.08 9.83 23.16
C LEU A 432 11.85 11.10 22.81
N MET A 433 11.13 12.13 22.34
CA MET A 433 11.72 13.37 21.87
C MET A 433 12.21 14.29 23.00
N GLY A 434 11.64 14.16 24.20
CA GLY A 434 12.04 14.92 25.38
C GLY A 434 13.29 14.36 26.07
N SER A 435 13.15 13.23 26.77
CA SER A 435 14.17 12.72 27.70
C SER A 435 14.92 11.48 27.21
N SER A 436 14.38 10.74 26.25
CA SER A 436 14.87 9.38 25.91
C SER A 436 15.61 9.27 24.58
N LEU A 437 15.79 10.36 23.84
CA LEU A 437 16.36 10.37 22.48
C LEU A 437 17.75 9.72 22.39
N GLN A 438 18.61 9.95 23.39
CA GLN A 438 19.94 9.33 23.44
C GLN A 438 19.84 7.80 23.60
N ALA A 439 19.01 7.32 24.52
CA ALA A 439 18.82 5.89 24.76
C ALA A 439 18.16 5.20 23.56
N PHE A 440 17.23 5.87 22.88
CA PHE A 440 16.65 5.42 21.62
C PHE A 440 17.70 5.23 20.52
N SER A 441 18.53 6.25 20.28
CA SER A 441 19.58 6.20 19.27
C SER A 441 20.63 5.11 19.58
N GLN A 442 21.02 4.95 20.85
CA GLN A 442 21.89 3.86 21.30
C GLN A 442 21.26 2.48 21.11
N CYS A 443 19.96 2.32 21.40
CA CYS A 443 19.23 1.08 21.19
C CYS A 443 19.22 0.69 19.70
N LEU A 444 18.85 1.61 18.80
CA LEU A 444 18.89 1.33 17.36
C LEU A 444 20.32 1.04 16.86
N ALA A 445 21.34 1.76 17.35
CA ALA A 445 22.73 1.53 16.97
C ALA A 445 23.32 0.19 17.47
N SER A 446 22.70 -0.46 18.47
CA SER A 446 23.18 -1.72 19.04
C SER A 446 23.03 -2.94 18.13
N ASN A 447 22.17 -2.85 17.10
CA ASN A 447 21.70 -3.98 16.28
C ASN A 447 20.99 -5.11 17.06
N ILE A 448 20.61 -4.87 18.33
CA ILE A 448 19.76 -5.82 19.07
C ILE A 448 18.35 -5.78 18.46
N PRO A 449 17.70 -6.94 18.17
CA PRO A 449 16.40 -7.00 17.51
C PRO A 449 15.20 -6.64 18.41
N VAL A 450 15.31 -5.55 19.18
CA VAL A 450 14.20 -4.99 19.98
C VAL A 450 13.17 -4.35 19.04
N LYS A 451 11.88 -4.57 19.34
CA LYS A 451 10.74 -4.07 18.58
C LYS A 451 10.09 -2.93 19.37
N ILE A 452 10.33 -1.69 18.96
CA ILE A 452 9.92 -0.48 19.69
C ILE A 452 8.56 0.00 19.15
N VAL A 453 7.58 0.17 20.03
CA VAL A 453 6.22 0.63 19.73
C VAL A 453 5.99 1.97 20.41
N ALA A 454 5.83 3.02 19.61
CA ALA A 454 5.53 4.37 20.03
C ALA A 454 4.07 4.72 19.70
N LEU A 455 3.41 5.41 20.63
CA LEU A 455 2.07 6.00 20.45
C LEU A 455 2.14 7.51 20.74
N PRO A 456 1.35 8.36 20.07
CA PRO A 456 1.29 9.79 20.36
C PRO A 456 0.63 10.06 21.72
N GLU A 457 1.03 11.14 22.41
CA GLU A 457 0.44 11.51 23.68
C GLU A 457 -1.03 11.96 23.53
N GLN A 458 -1.89 11.35 24.34
CA GLN A 458 -3.32 11.66 24.35
C GLN A 458 -3.57 13.13 24.67
N GLY A 459 -4.24 13.83 23.75
CA GLY A 459 -4.63 15.23 23.96
C GLY A 459 -3.53 16.28 23.84
N ASN A 460 -2.36 15.95 23.27
CA ASN A 460 -1.27 16.91 23.13
C ASN A 460 -1.19 17.60 21.74
N THR A 461 -1.97 17.14 20.78
CA THR A 461 -2.12 17.72 19.44
C THR A 461 -2.42 19.22 19.50
N GLY A 462 -1.47 20.04 19.06
CA GLY A 462 -1.66 21.50 18.88
C GLY A 462 -1.30 22.40 20.06
N LYS A 463 -0.62 21.92 21.13
CA LYS A 463 -0.16 22.81 22.22
C LYS A 463 0.99 23.76 21.88
N GLY A 464 1.56 23.70 20.67
CA GLY A 464 2.60 24.61 20.24
C GLY A 464 2.65 24.79 18.72
N MET A 465 3.03 26.00 18.29
CA MET A 465 3.36 26.34 16.89
C MET A 465 4.87 26.11 16.59
N ALA A 466 5.53 25.29 17.41
CA ALA A 466 6.93 24.96 17.26
C ALA A 466 7.11 23.90 16.17
N TYR A 467 8.30 23.85 15.57
CA TYR A 467 8.66 22.83 14.59
C TYR A 467 8.54 21.42 15.21
N ARG A 468 7.74 20.54 14.59
CA ARG A 468 7.52 19.18 15.07
C ARG A 468 8.69 18.27 14.68
N PRO A 469 9.41 17.62 15.61
CA PRO A 469 10.34 16.56 15.27
C PRO A 469 9.58 15.29 14.87
N GLU A 470 10.18 14.46 14.00
CA GLU A 470 9.53 13.28 13.41
C GLU A 470 10.24 11.99 13.84
N PRO A 471 9.69 11.23 14.80
CA PRO A 471 10.33 10.03 15.35
C PRO A 471 10.71 8.98 14.30
N ALA A 472 9.85 8.75 13.31
CA ALA A 472 10.10 7.79 12.24
C ALA A 472 11.29 8.21 11.36
N ALA A 473 11.43 9.49 11.04
CA ALA A 473 12.57 10.00 10.26
C ALA A 473 13.91 9.81 11.01
N LEU A 474 13.91 9.98 12.34
CA LEU A 474 15.08 9.70 13.18
C LEU A 474 15.42 8.20 13.21
N ALA A 475 14.42 7.31 13.25
CA ALA A 475 14.64 5.87 13.14
C ALA A 475 15.20 5.48 11.76
N ILE A 476 14.66 6.03 10.68
CA ILE A 476 15.13 5.82 9.29
C ILE A 476 16.60 6.23 9.14
N ALA A 477 17.02 7.33 9.79
CA ALA A 477 18.41 7.82 9.72
C ALA A 477 19.47 6.83 10.25
N HIS A 478 19.09 5.87 11.10
CA HIS A 478 19.98 4.79 11.52
C HIS A 478 20.25 3.74 10.42
N ARG A 479 19.36 3.62 9.43
CA ARG A 479 19.46 2.76 8.23
C ARG A 479 19.52 1.24 8.47
N ASN A 480 19.52 0.78 9.72
CA ASN A 480 19.59 -0.64 10.12
C ASN A 480 18.29 -1.16 10.76
N ALA A 481 17.33 -0.26 11.06
CA ALA A 481 16.05 -0.60 11.67
C ALA A 481 14.94 -0.64 10.62
N TYR A 482 13.97 -1.53 10.80
CA TYR A 482 12.69 -1.46 10.10
C TYR A 482 11.87 -0.35 10.75
N VAL A 483 11.15 0.44 9.94
CA VAL A 483 10.31 1.51 10.45
C VAL A 483 8.94 1.42 9.82
N LEU A 484 7.89 1.48 10.65
CA LEU A 484 6.51 1.61 10.21
C LEU A 484 5.85 2.75 10.98
N GLN A 485 5.52 3.83 10.28
CA GLN A 485 4.60 4.84 10.78
C GLN A 485 3.24 4.59 10.11
N THR A 486 2.18 4.34 10.86
CA THR A 486 0.87 4.07 10.26
C THR A 486 -0.31 4.38 11.19
N ALA A 487 -1.46 4.69 10.60
CA ALA A 487 -2.74 4.80 11.27
C ALA A 487 -3.53 3.50 11.11
N ALA A 488 -4.20 3.04 12.17
CA ALA A 488 -5.01 1.81 12.14
C ALA A 488 -6.35 1.96 11.40
N LEU A 489 -6.35 2.60 10.23
CA LEU A 489 -7.51 2.70 9.34
C LEU A 489 -7.68 1.42 8.52
N ASP A 490 -6.57 0.89 8.00
CA ASP A 490 -6.49 -0.42 7.36
C ASP A 490 -5.78 -1.41 8.32
N PRO A 491 -6.51 -2.37 8.93
CA PRO A 491 -5.91 -3.39 9.78
C PRO A 491 -5.03 -4.38 9.01
N PHE A 492 -5.29 -4.60 7.71
CA PHE A 492 -4.49 -5.50 6.88
C PHE A 492 -3.08 -4.92 6.68
N ALA A 493 -3.00 -3.66 6.23
CA ALA A 493 -1.73 -2.96 6.07
C ALA A 493 -0.94 -2.79 7.38
N LEU A 494 -1.63 -2.69 8.53
CA LEU A 494 -0.97 -2.65 9.85
C LEU A 494 -0.38 -4.02 10.24
N LEU A 495 -1.14 -5.10 10.06
CA LEU A 495 -0.70 -6.45 10.43
C LEU A 495 0.38 -6.99 9.50
N ASP A 496 0.31 -6.71 8.20
CA ASP A 496 1.43 -6.95 7.28
C ASP A 496 2.67 -6.13 7.68
N GLY A 497 2.47 -4.89 8.13
CA GLY A 497 3.53 -4.06 8.69
C GLY A 497 4.18 -4.65 9.95
N PHE A 498 3.42 -5.35 10.81
CA PHE A 498 3.98 -6.13 11.92
C PHE A 498 4.70 -7.39 11.44
N ARG A 499 4.12 -8.12 10.47
CA ARG A 499 4.74 -9.31 9.86
C ARG A 499 6.11 -8.97 9.24
N GLU A 500 6.23 -7.90 8.46
CA GLU A 500 7.54 -7.42 7.95
C GLU A 500 8.48 -7.04 9.11
N GLY A 501 8.03 -6.23 10.08
CA GLY A 501 8.91 -5.67 11.12
C GLY A 501 9.34 -6.61 12.24
N PHE A 502 8.59 -7.69 12.49
CA PHE A 502 8.95 -8.72 13.48
C PHE A 502 9.81 -9.83 12.88
N VAL A 503 9.83 -10.00 11.56
CA VAL A 503 10.76 -10.90 10.86
C VAL A 503 12.19 -10.34 10.90
N GLY A 504 13.17 -11.24 10.98
CA GLY A 504 14.59 -10.93 10.86
C GLY A 504 15.28 -10.41 12.13
N ASN A 505 16.60 -10.62 12.18
CA ASN A 505 17.48 -10.25 13.28
C ASN A 505 17.87 -8.76 13.24
N MET A 506 16.87 -7.88 13.36
CA MET A 506 17.05 -6.43 13.28
C MET A 506 16.08 -5.65 14.18
N PRO A 507 16.49 -4.46 14.69
CA PRO A 507 15.60 -3.58 15.43
C PRO A 507 14.44 -3.09 14.55
N ALA A 508 13.30 -2.80 15.19
CA ALA A 508 12.14 -2.23 14.51
C ALA A 508 11.55 -1.06 15.31
N PHE A 509 10.99 -0.06 14.62
CA PHE A 509 10.28 1.07 15.21
C PHE A 509 8.90 1.23 14.57
N PHE A 510 7.86 1.02 15.38
CA PHE A 510 6.46 1.14 15.01
C PHE A 510 5.91 2.42 15.66
N TYR A 511 5.56 3.43 14.87
CA TYR A 511 4.88 4.63 15.35
C TYR A 511 3.42 4.57 14.89
N LEU A 512 2.51 4.30 15.83
CA LEU A 512 1.13 3.92 15.53
C LEU A 512 0.16 5.00 15.99
N THR A 513 -0.97 5.14 15.31
CA THR A 513 -2.10 5.98 15.78
C THR A 513 -3.46 5.38 15.42
N SER A 514 -4.48 5.73 16.19
CA SER A 514 -5.89 5.41 15.90
C SER A 514 -6.87 6.44 16.49
N ALA A 515 -6.37 7.61 16.89
CA ALA A 515 -7.21 8.69 17.42
C ALA A 515 -6.50 10.05 17.29
N GLY A 516 -7.17 11.01 16.67
CA GLY A 516 -6.74 12.41 16.68
C GLY A 516 -7.36 13.19 17.85
N VAL A 517 -6.52 13.78 18.72
CA VAL A 517 -6.87 14.81 19.72
C VAL A 517 -7.58 14.29 21.00
N ALA A 518 -7.65 15.13 22.05
CA ALA A 518 -8.39 14.81 23.29
C ALA A 518 -9.91 14.85 23.07
N GLY A 519 -10.61 13.82 23.53
CA GLY A 519 -12.07 13.75 23.60
C GLY A 519 -12.57 12.34 23.36
N ASP A 520 -13.89 12.19 23.23
CA ASP A 520 -14.49 10.94 22.77
C ASP A 520 -14.12 10.69 21.29
N ASN A 521 -13.16 9.79 21.09
CA ASN A 521 -12.66 9.31 19.81
C ASN A 521 -12.97 7.81 19.63
N THR A 522 -14.10 7.35 20.16
CA THR A 522 -14.55 5.98 19.96
C THR A 522 -15.36 5.85 18.66
N GLY A 523 -15.30 4.66 18.04
CA GLY A 523 -16.10 4.32 16.86
C GLY A 523 -15.92 5.28 15.68
N ASP A 524 -17.03 5.55 14.99
CA ASP A 524 -17.08 6.26 13.70
C ASP A 524 -16.46 7.66 13.74
N LYS A 525 -16.61 8.39 14.85
CA LYS A 525 -16.00 9.72 15.03
C LYS A 525 -14.48 9.64 15.20
N GLY A 526 -13.98 8.64 15.94
CA GLY A 526 -12.54 8.37 16.04
C GLY A 526 -11.95 8.00 14.68
N TYR A 527 -12.68 7.19 13.90
CA TYR A 527 -12.28 6.76 12.57
C TYR A 527 -12.14 7.97 11.63
N LEU A 528 -13.16 8.84 11.54
CA LEU A 528 -13.12 10.06 10.73
C LEU A 528 -12.00 11.02 11.15
N ASN A 529 -11.77 11.22 12.46
CA ASN A 529 -10.67 12.06 12.95
C ASN A 529 -9.29 11.50 12.56
N THR A 530 -9.15 10.18 12.53
CA THR A 530 -7.91 9.50 12.14
C THR A 530 -7.70 9.53 10.62
N LEU A 531 -8.77 9.35 9.84
CA LEU A 531 -8.76 9.51 8.39
C LEU A 531 -8.35 10.95 8.01
N ALA A 532 -8.97 11.94 8.64
CA ALA A 532 -8.60 13.34 8.47
C ALA A 532 -7.12 13.62 8.81
N ALA A 533 -6.53 12.93 9.79
CA ALA A 533 -5.11 13.08 10.13
C ALA A 533 -4.18 12.54 9.02
N VAL A 534 -4.56 11.45 8.35
CA VAL A 534 -3.81 10.90 7.21
C VAL A 534 -3.96 11.78 5.97
N GLU A 535 -5.20 12.15 5.60
CA GLU A 535 -5.47 12.98 4.42
C GLU A 535 -4.89 14.39 4.57
N GLY A 536 -5.05 15.01 5.74
CA GLY A 536 -4.46 16.31 6.08
C GLY A 536 -2.94 16.29 6.31
N ARG A 537 -2.27 15.16 6.01
CA ARG A 537 -0.83 14.92 6.17
C ARG A 537 -0.28 15.18 7.60
N GLU A 538 -1.12 15.20 8.63
CA GLU A 538 -0.68 15.27 10.04
C GLU A 538 0.05 13.98 10.44
N PHE A 539 -0.47 12.85 9.99
CA PHE A 539 0.09 11.52 10.25
C PHE A 539 0.13 10.71 8.95
N SER A 540 1.11 10.99 8.11
CA SER A 540 1.35 10.24 6.87
C SER A 540 1.87 8.84 7.17
N GLY A 541 1.34 7.83 6.48
CA GLY A 541 1.85 6.46 6.55
C GLY A 541 3.19 6.32 5.82
N VAL A 542 4.14 5.58 6.38
CA VAL A 542 5.38 5.19 5.70
C VAL A 542 5.91 3.89 6.29
N SER A 543 6.26 2.93 5.44
CA SER A 543 7.17 1.85 5.83
C SER A 543 8.56 2.06 5.22
N TYR A 544 9.60 1.66 5.96
CA TYR A 544 10.99 1.62 5.52
C TYR A 544 11.59 0.29 5.95
N HIS A 545 12.07 -0.48 4.98
CA HIS A 545 12.72 -1.76 5.20
C HIS A 545 14.15 -1.73 4.63
N PRO A 546 15.21 -1.72 5.47
CA PRO A 546 16.58 -1.44 5.02
C PRO A 546 17.15 -2.48 4.06
N GLY A 547 16.66 -3.73 4.10
CA GLY A 547 17.01 -4.79 3.15
C GLY A 547 16.15 -4.85 1.87
N LYS A 548 15.18 -3.94 1.68
CA LYS A 548 14.20 -4.02 0.57
C LYS A 548 14.74 -3.35 -0.69
N GLY A 549 15.37 -4.17 -1.53
CA GLY A 549 15.99 -3.75 -2.78
C GLY A 549 17.30 -2.98 -2.62
N PRO A 550 18.10 -2.87 -3.70
CA PRO A 550 19.43 -2.24 -3.64
C PRO A 550 19.34 -0.71 -3.50
N ASN A 551 18.36 -0.09 -4.15
CA ASN A 551 18.21 1.36 -4.24
C ASN A 551 17.71 1.96 -2.91
N TRP A 552 17.88 3.28 -2.73
CA TRP A 552 17.34 3.97 -1.56
C TRP A 552 15.81 4.03 -1.61
N GLY A 553 15.24 4.51 -2.73
CA GLY A 553 13.80 4.63 -2.93
C GLY A 553 13.00 3.33 -2.75
N SER A 554 13.54 2.20 -3.23
CA SER A 554 12.86 0.89 -3.13
C SER A 554 12.68 0.38 -1.71
N ARG A 555 13.35 1.00 -0.72
CA ARG A 555 13.23 0.62 0.69
C ARG A 555 11.99 1.19 1.35
N PHE A 556 11.38 2.22 0.76
CA PHE A 556 10.23 2.92 1.29
C PHE A 556 8.93 2.48 0.63
N SER A 557 7.82 2.59 1.35
CA SER A 557 6.48 2.49 0.78
C SER A 557 5.55 3.54 1.38
N LEU A 558 4.80 4.23 0.53
CA LEU A 558 3.80 5.25 0.89
C LEU A 558 2.37 4.84 0.51
N VAL A 559 2.15 3.58 0.12
CA VAL A 559 0.86 3.07 -0.40
C VAL A 559 -0.33 3.22 0.56
N GLN A 560 -0.05 3.39 1.85
CA GLN A 560 -1.06 3.58 2.90
C GLN A 560 -1.66 5.01 2.91
N ASN A 561 -1.25 5.89 2.01
CA ASN A 561 -1.76 7.25 1.89
C ASN A 561 -2.59 7.40 0.61
N PRO A 562 -3.74 8.11 0.64
CA PRO A 562 -4.43 8.50 -0.58
C PRO A 562 -3.58 9.51 -1.37
N GLU A 563 -3.66 9.38 -2.70
CA GLU A 563 -2.86 10.12 -3.70
C GLU A 563 -1.39 10.30 -3.25
N PRO A 564 -0.56 9.24 -3.26
CA PRO A 564 0.81 9.30 -2.72
C PRO A 564 1.76 10.19 -3.54
N GLU A 565 1.40 10.52 -4.78
CA GLU A 565 2.15 11.44 -5.65
C GLU A 565 1.70 12.91 -5.46
N SER A 566 0.43 13.14 -5.10
CA SER A 566 -0.10 14.49 -4.88
C SER A 566 0.41 15.12 -3.56
N ASN A 567 0.58 16.44 -3.58
CA ASN A 567 0.82 17.24 -2.36
C ASN A 567 -0.29 17.02 -1.31
N TRP A 568 -1.55 16.99 -1.78
CA TRP A 568 -2.78 16.83 -1.00
C TRP A 568 -3.74 15.94 -1.79
N PRO A 569 -4.51 15.03 -1.16
CA PRO A 569 -5.59 14.31 -1.85
C PRO A 569 -6.74 15.26 -2.20
N THR A 570 -7.48 14.94 -3.25
CA THR A 570 -8.52 15.78 -3.85
C THR A 570 -9.87 15.07 -3.91
N HIS A 571 -10.94 15.82 -3.65
CA HIS A 571 -12.29 15.28 -3.52
C HIS A 571 -13.33 16.17 -4.21
N SER A 572 -14.41 15.57 -4.72
CA SER A 572 -15.58 16.30 -5.22
C SER A 572 -16.41 16.85 -4.06
N LEU A 573 -16.58 18.16 -3.99
CA LEU A 573 -17.47 18.83 -3.05
C LEU A 573 -18.79 19.19 -3.75
N GLU A 574 -19.84 18.39 -3.52
CA GLU A 574 -21.19 18.65 -4.05
C GLU A 574 -22.03 19.49 -3.09
N TYR A 575 -22.66 20.55 -3.60
CA TYR A 575 -23.57 21.41 -2.82
C TYR A 575 -24.68 22.04 -3.67
N LYS A 576 -25.77 22.43 -3.01
CA LYS A 576 -26.90 23.12 -3.63
C LYS A 576 -26.71 24.62 -3.70
N THR A 577 -27.05 25.21 -4.84
CA THR A 577 -27.08 26.65 -5.10
C THR A 577 -28.52 27.09 -5.38
N GLY A 578 -29.02 28.05 -4.60
CA GLY A 578 -30.41 28.50 -4.66
C GLY A 578 -31.44 27.36 -4.45
N LYS A 579 -32.59 27.45 -5.13
CA LYS A 579 -33.72 26.51 -4.94
C LYS A 579 -33.64 25.19 -5.71
N THR A 580 -32.83 25.14 -6.77
CA THR A 580 -32.82 24.03 -7.75
C THR A 580 -31.45 23.75 -8.38
N GLY A 581 -30.42 24.55 -8.09
CA GLY A 581 -29.08 24.33 -8.64
C GLY A 581 -28.28 23.33 -7.80
N THR A 582 -27.45 22.56 -8.47
CA THR A 582 -26.39 21.74 -7.88
C THR A 582 -25.06 22.13 -8.49
N ALA A 583 -24.07 22.39 -7.66
CA ALA A 583 -22.69 22.63 -8.04
C ALA A 583 -21.79 21.53 -7.50
N SER A 584 -20.70 21.26 -8.21
CA SER A 584 -19.62 20.38 -7.79
C SER A 584 -18.30 21.09 -8.13
N GLU A 585 -17.35 21.03 -7.21
CA GLU A 585 -15.99 21.53 -7.42
C GLU A 585 -14.97 20.57 -6.79
N VAL A 586 -13.76 20.52 -7.35
CA VAL A 586 -12.67 19.67 -6.82
C VAL A 586 -11.91 20.46 -5.75
N VAL A 587 -11.86 19.91 -4.53
CA VAL A 587 -11.25 20.54 -3.35
C VAL A 587 -10.17 19.63 -2.78
N ALA A 588 -8.99 20.19 -2.52
CA ALA A 588 -7.91 19.47 -1.85
C ALA A 588 -8.14 19.42 -0.33
N PHE A 589 -7.99 18.25 0.29
CA PHE A 589 -8.03 18.10 1.74
C PHE A 589 -6.67 18.49 2.34
N THR A 590 -6.65 19.49 3.24
CA THR A 590 -5.40 20.04 3.79
C THR A 590 -5.26 19.83 5.29
N TYR A 591 -4.09 20.13 5.85
CA TYR A 591 -3.91 20.16 7.31
C TYR A 591 -4.92 21.09 8.02
N ALA A 592 -5.38 22.17 7.38
CA ALA A 592 -6.38 23.04 7.98
C ALA A 592 -7.77 22.38 8.08
N ASP A 593 -8.11 21.48 7.15
CA ASP A 593 -9.35 20.70 7.20
C ASP A 593 -9.36 19.74 8.39
N TYR A 594 -8.25 19.02 8.60
CA TYR A 594 -8.00 18.23 9.80
C TYR A 594 -8.10 19.11 11.07
N ALA A 595 -7.37 20.22 11.11
CA ALA A 595 -7.35 21.14 12.25
C ALA A 595 -8.73 21.74 12.58
N CYS A 596 -9.61 21.88 11.59
CA CYS A 596 -11.00 22.26 11.76
C CYS A 596 -11.84 21.10 12.31
N ALA A 597 -11.71 19.89 11.75
CA ALA A 597 -12.47 18.70 12.15
C ALA A 597 -12.28 18.36 13.63
N VAL A 598 -11.03 18.48 14.13
CA VAL A 598 -10.68 18.19 15.52
C VAL A 598 -10.96 19.32 16.50
N GLY A 599 -11.38 20.50 16.01
CA GLY A 599 -11.82 21.65 16.81
C GLY A 599 -10.75 22.39 17.63
N ALA A 600 -9.58 21.79 17.89
CA ALA A 600 -8.50 22.37 18.70
C ALA A 600 -8.02 23.74 18.20
N PHE A 601 -8.14 24.01 16.90
CA PHE A 601 -7.68 25.25 16.26
C PHE A 601 -8.81 26.24 15.95
N ALA A 602 -10.00 26.11 16.57
CA ALA A 602 -11.18 26.95 16.26
C ALA A 602 -10.95 28.48 16.27
N SER A 603 -9.99 28.99 17.05
CA SER A 603 -9.58 30.40 17.08
C SER A 603 -8.76 30.87 15.86
N HIS A 604 -8.22 29.94 15.07
CA HIS A 604 -7.38 30.19 13.89
C HIS A 604 -8.18 30.22 12.58
N PHE A 605 -9.51 30.17 12.67
CA PHE A 605 -10.42 30.29 11.54
C PHE A 605 -11.30 31.53 11.67
N HIS A 606 -11.68 32.14 10.55
CA HIS A 606 -12.61 33.28 10.53
C HIS A 606 -13.59 33.12 9.36
N LEU A 607 -14.89 33.04 9.67
CA LEU A 607 -15.91 32.90 8.63
C LEU A 607 -16.01 34.19 7.80
N VAL A 608 -15.94 34.05 6.48
CA VAL A 608 -16.06 35.15 5.52
C VAL A 608 -17.46 35.13 4.90
N PRO A 609 -18.34 36.10 5.24
CA PRO A 609 -19.69 36.18 4.66
C PRO A 609 -19.65 36.26 3.12
N PRO A 610 -20.60 35.61 2.41
CA PRO A 610 -20.62 35.55 0.94
C PRO A 610 -20.49 36.92 0.26
N ARG A 611 -21.12 37.97 0.82
CA ARG A 611 -21.02 39.34 0.28
C ARG A 611 -19.60 39.89 0.17
N PHE A 612 -18.64 39.38 0.96
CA PHE A 612 -17.26 39.87 1.02
C PHE A 612 -16.26 39.00 0.25
N TRP A 613 -16.73 37.95 -0.43
CA TRP A 613 -15.87 37.10 -1.27
C TRP A 613 -15.22 37.92 -2.40
N HIS A 614 -13.98 37.56 -2.74
CA HIS A 614 -13.13 38.25 -3.70
C HIS A 614 -12.09 37.28 -4.28
N ALA A 615 -11.52 37.58 -5.44
CA ALA A 615 -10.51 36.74 -6.09
C ALA A 615 -9.20 36.57 -5.30
N ASP A 616 -8.91 37.47 -4.36
CA ASP A 616 -7.79 37.33 -3.41
C ASP A 616 -8.03 36.26 -2.32
N LEU A 617 -9.27 35.75 -2.17
CA LEU A 617 -9.61 34.69 -1.22
C LEU A 617 -9.48 33.33 -1.92
N ILE A 618 -8.31 32.71 -1.79
CA ILE A 618 -7.95 31.50 -2.55
C ILE A 618 -7.88 30.24 -1.66
N PRO A 619 -8.09 29.03 -2.20
CA PRO A 619 -7.96 27.80 -1.41
C PRO A 619 -6.56 27.67 -0.79
N LEU A 620 -6.47 27.13 0.43
CA LEU A 620 -5.20 26.99 1.14
C LEU A 620 -4.16 26.19 0.34
N ALA A 621 -4.56 25.10 -0.31
CA ALA A 621 -3.67 24.31 -1.17
C ALA A 621 -3.04 25.15 -2.28
N GLN A 622 -3.80 26.03 -2.93
CA GLN A 622 -3.27 26.97 -3.94
C GLN A 622 -2.32 27.99 -3.29
N PHE A 623 -2.70 28.57 -2.14
CA PHE A 623 -1.87 29.55 -1.43
C PHE A 623 -0.47 28.99 -1.06
N LEU A 624 -0.39 27.71 -0.70
CA LEU A 624 0.87 27.04 -0.37
C LEU A 624 1.80 26.81 -1.56
N THR A 625 1.31 26.88 -2.81
CA THR A 625 2.14 26.76 -4.02
C THR A 625 2.74 28.09 -4.50
N LEU A 626 2.19 29.22 -4.06
CA LEU A 626 2.56 30.55 -4.53
C LEU A 626 3.79 31.11 -3.82
N SER A 627 4.55 31.97 -4.51
CA SER A 627 5.70 32.64 -3.92
C SER A 627 5.30 33.68 -2.87
N PRO A 628 6.20 34.07 -1.94
CA PRO A 628 5.92 35.11 -0.94
C PRO A 628 5.50 36.47 -1.53
N LYS A 629 5.86 36.77 -2.79
CA LYS A 629 5.44 37.99 -3.48
C LYS A 629 3.97 37.92 -3.92
N GLU A 630 3.56 36.79 -4.48
CA GLU A 630 2.19 36.56 -4.97
C GLU A 630 1.18 36.39 -3.83
N ASN A 631 1.64 35.90 -2.68
CA ASN A 631 0.81 35.75 -1.48
C ASN A 631 0.56 37.07 -0.72
N ALA A 632 1.25 38.16 -1.05
CA ALA A 632 1.20 39.40 -0.26
C ALA A 632 -0.18 40.11 -0.23
N SER A 633 -1.02 39.94 -1.27
CA SER A 633 -2.39 40.48 -1.33
C SER A 633 -3.46 39.49 -0.87
N LYS A 634 -3.14 38.19 -0.88
CA LYS A 634 -4.11 37.09 -0.82
C LYS A 634 -4.39 36.65 0.62
N ALA A 635 -5.49 35.93 0.80
CA ALA A 635 -5.84 35.25 2.05
C ALA A 635 -6.26 33.80 1.72
N PRO A 636 -5.74 32.78 2.43
CA PRO A 636 -6.16 31.40 2.25
C PRO A 636 -7.48 31.12 2.96
N PHE A 637 -8.30 30.25 2.38
CA PHE A 637 -9.49 29.69 3.01
C PHE A 637 -9.57 28.17 2.86
N ILE A 638 -10.39 27.55 3.72
CA ILE A 638 -10.95 26.20 3.52
C ILE A 638 -12.49 26.27 3.54
N TRP A 639 -13.12 25.25 2.98
CA TRP A 639 -14.57 25.10 3.04
C TRP A 639 -14.98 24.41 4.35
N VAL A 640 -15.92 25.02 5.07
CA VAL A 640 -16.47 24.47 6.30
C VAL A 640 -17.99 24.39 6.21
N ALA A 641 -18.57 23.38 6.83
CA ALA A 641 -20.01 23.28 7.04
C ALA A 641 -20.36 23.59 8.49
N ASP A 642 -21.52 24.20 8.71
CA ASP A 642 -22.17 24.22 10.02
C ASP A 642 -23.01 22.95 10.27
N GLN A 643 -23.51 22.81 11.50
CA GLN A 643 -24.40 21.74 11.95
C GLN A 643 -25.73 21.62 11.19
N ASP A 644 -26.07 22.58 10.33
CA ASP A 644 -27.26 22.56 9.49
C ASP A 644 -26.92 22.21 8.02
N ASN A 645 -25.66 21.87 7.74
CA ASN A 645 -25.10 21.63 6.40
C ASN A 645 -25.18 22.87 5.48
N HIS A 646 -25.09 24.08 6.03
CA HIS A 646 -24.76 25.27 5.21
C HIS A 646 -23.25 25.39 5.03
N LEU A 647 -22.85 25.75 3.81
CA LEU A 647 -21.46 25.85 3.37
C LEU A 647 -20.93 27.28 3.54
N HIS A 648 -19.76 27.42 4.17
CA HIS A 648 -19.10 28.70 4.46
C HIS A 648 -17.62 28.65 4.07
N LYS A 649 -17.03 29.80 3.73
CA LYS A 649 -15.56 29.95 3.58
C LYS A 649 -14.95 30.39 4.91
N ALA A 650 -14.09 29.56 5.48
CA ALA A 650 -13.30 29.91 6.67
C ALA A 650 -11.89 30.34 6.25
N ALA A 651 -11.56 31.62 6.43
CA ALA A 651 -10.20 32.11 6.25
C ALA A 651 -9.27 31.52 7.33
N VAL A 652 -8.07 31.12 6.93
CA VAL A 652 -7.10 30.40 7.78
C VAL A 652 -6.01 31.36 8.27
N ALA A 653 -5.79 31.45 9.58
CA ALA A 653 -4.76 32.31 10.15
C ALA A 653 -3.33 31.81 9.84
N TRP A 654 -2.39 32.75 9.68
CA TRP A 654 -0.99 32.51 9.31
C TRP A 654 -0.30 31.40 10.11
N PRO A 655 -0.44 31.27 11.45
CA PRO A 655 0.22 30.19 12.17
C PRO A 655 -0.23 28.79 11.72
N LEU A 656 -1.50 28.63 11.33
CA LEU A 656 -2.03 27.37 10.82
C LEU A 656 -1.57 27.11 9.37
N VAL A 657 -1.33 28.17 8.58
CA VAL A 657 -0.67 28.09 7.27
C VAL A 657 0.79 27.63 7.39
N GLU A 658 1.52 28.11 8.39
CA GLU A 658 2.90 27.67 8.63
C GLU A 658 2.97 26.20 9.06
N ILE A 659 2.05 25.72 9.91
CA ILE A 659 1.97 24.29 10.25
C ILE A 659 1.61 23.47 9.00
N ALA A 660 0.63 23.92 8.19
CA ALA A 660 0.28 23.25 6.94
C ALA A 660 1.46 23.18 5.95
N ARG A 661 2.33 24.21 5.91
CA ARG A 661 3.57 24.17 5.12
C ARG A 661 4.56 23.15 5.70
N GLN A 662 4.79 23.14 7.01
CA GLN A 662 5.66 22.13 7.66
C GLN A 662 5.19 20.70 7.42
N ARG A 663 3.87 20.44 7.47
CA ARG A 663 3.30 19.12 7.11
C ARG A 663 3.59 18.75 5.66
N LEU A 664 3.44 19.71 4.75
CA LEU A 664 3.70 19.52 3.32
C LEU A 664 5.19 19.31 3.01
N ASP A 665 6.08 20.03 3.69
CA ASP A 665 7.53 19.88 3.55
C ASP A 665 8.00 18.50 4.06
N PHE A 666 7.43 18.00 5.16
CA PHE A 666 7.65 16.63 5.62
C PHE A 666 7.08 15.58 4.66
N TRP A 667 5.91 15.82 4.08
CA TRP A 667 5.33 14.93 3.07
C TRP A 667 6.23 14.82 1.83
N LYS A 668 6.74 15.94 1.32
CA LYS A 668 7.71 15.97 0.21
C LYS A 668 9.02 15.25 0.55
N TYR A 669 9.50 15.40 1.79
CA TYR A 669 10.65 14.62 2.27
C TYR A 669 10.38 13.11 2.19
N LEU A 670 9.18 12.64 2.57
CA LEU A 670 8.82 11.23 2.42
C LEU A 670 8.73 10.81 0.95
N GLN A 671 8.11 11.62 0.09
CA GLN A 671 8.01 11.38 -1.35
C GLN A 671 9.40 11.22 -2.00
N GLU A 672 10.31 12.17 -1.78
CA GLU A 672 11.67 12.13 -2.36
C GLU A 672 12.46 10.92 -1.83
N ASN A 673 12.32 10.56 -0.55
CA ASN A 673 12.92 9.35 0.00
C ASN A 673 12.36 8.06 -0.64
N ALA A 674 11.08 8.03 -1.01
CA ALA A 674 10.46 6.94 -1.76
C ALA A 674 10.75 6.96 -3.28
N GLY A 675 11.49 7.98 -3.78
CA GLY A 675 11.81 8.14 -5.19
C GLY A 675 10.74 8.88 -6.02
N ILE A 676 9.63 9.28 -5.39
CA ILE A 676 8.60 10.15 -5.97
C ILE A 676 9.15 11.59 -6.00
N HIS A 677 8.96 12.33 -7.10
CA HIS A 677 9.51 13.69 -7.26
C HIS A 677 11.03 13.82 -6.98
N SER A 678 11.81 12.81 -7.36
CA SER A 678 13.27 12.84 -7.16
C SER A 678 13.91 14.01 -7.91
N TYR A 679 14.55 14.93 -7.18
CA TYR A 679 15.21 16.11 -7.74
C TYR A 679 16.17 15.77 -8.90
N HIS A 680 16.91 14.66 -8.79
CA HIS A 680 17.84 14.23 -9.82
C HIS A 680 17.13 13.71 -11.08
N ALA A 681 16.00 13.03 -10.94
CA ALA A 681 15.19 12.59 -12.08
C ALA A 681 14.55 13.80 -12.78
N GLU A 682 13.92 14.71 -12.03
CA GLU A 682 13.30 15.91 -12.58
C GLU A 682 14.32 16.80 -13.30
N ARG A 683 15.53 16.98 -12.73
CA ARG A 683 16.60 17.72 -13.42
C ARG A 683 17.20 16.99 -14.62
N ALA A 684 17.22 15.65 -14.63
CA ALA A 684 17.61 14.90 -15.81
C ALA A 684 16.60 15.09 -16.95
N VAL A 685 15.30 15.04 -16.64
CA VAL A 685 14.21 15.34 -17.58
C VAL A 685 14.26 16.78 -18.06
N GLU A 686 14.39 17.77 -17.17
CA GLU A 686 14.48 19.19 -17.53
C GLU A 686 15.70 19.47 -18.43
N LYS A 687 16.85 18.87 -18.13
CA LYS A 687 18.05 18.96 -18.96
C LYS A 687 17.83 18.33 -20.34
N LYS A 688 17.22 17.14 -20.39
CA LYS A 688 16.91 16.45 -21.65
C LYS A 688 15.88 17.19 -22.49
N ALA A 689 14.86 17.80 -21.89
CA ALA A 689 13.91 18.66 -22.57
C ALA A 689 14.59 19.90 -23.18
N LYS A 690 15.53 20.53 -22.46
CA LYS A 690 16.33 21.67 -22.98
C LYS A 690 17.30 21.26 -24.09
N GLU A 691 17.91 20.07 -24.00
CA GLU A 691 18.73 19.49 -25.08
C GLU A 691 17.86 19.23 -26.34
N LEU A 692 16.69 18.58 -26.17
CA LEU A 692 15.74 18.28 -27.24
C LEU A 692 15.22 19.56 -27.92
N GLU A 693 14.81 20.56 -27.15
CA GLU A 693 14.36 21.86 -27.68
C GLU A 693 15.49 22.55 -28.46
N SER A 694 16.73 22.53 -27.95
CA SER A 694 17.87 23.10 -28.66
C SER A 694 18.10 22.41 -30.02
N ASP A 695 17.99 21.08 -30.07
CA ASP A 695 18.18 20.31 -31.30
C ASP A 695 16.99 20.45 -32.26
N PHE A 696 15.77 20.59 -31.75
CA PHE A 696 14.59 20.91 -32.56
C PHE A 696 14.71 22.30 -33.20
N GLN A 697 15.13 23.32 -32.46
CA GLN A 697 15.38 24.67 -32.99
C GLN A 697 16.49 24.67 -34.03
N LYS A 698 17.57 23.89 -33.87
CA LYS A 698 18.62 23.71 -34.89
C LYS A 698 18.06 23.08 -36.17
N ARG A 699 17.26 22.01 -36.06
CA ARG A 699 16.61 21.36 -37.21
C ARG A 699 15.65 22.30 -37.92
N LEU A 700 14.83 23.07 -37.20
CA LEU A 700 13.95 24.09 -37.78
C LEU A 700 14.74 25.19 -38.51
N ALA A 701 15.87 25.64 -37.95
CA ALA A 701 16.75 26.61 -38.61
C ALA A 701 17.39 26.03 -39.89
N GLN A 702 17.85 24.78 -39.84
CA GLN A 702 18.41 24.06 -40.99
C GLN A 702 17.37 23.92 -42.12
N VAL A 703 16.18 23.36 -41.82
CA VAL A 703 15.11 23.18 -42.83
C VAL A 703 14.67 24.52 -43.43
N ARG A 704 14.61 25.59 -42.63
CA ARG A 704 14.35 26.95 -43.17
C ARG A 704 15.46 27.44 -44.09
N SER A 705 16.72 27.16 -43.76
CA SER A 705 17.87 27.52 -44.61
C SER A 705 17.86 26.73 -45.92
N GLU A 706 17.56 25.44 -45.87
CA GLU A 706 17.42 24.57 -47.05
C GLU A 706 16.26 25.04 -47.94
N GLN A 707 15.09 25.36 -47.37
CA GLN A 707 13.96 25.93 -48.10
C GLN A 707 14.27 27.30 -48.71
N GLN A 708 14.97 28.19 -47.99
CA GLN A 708 15.39 29.48 -48.54
C GLN A 708 16.38 29.33 -49.70
N THR A 709 17.30 28.36 -49.60
CA THR A 709 18.26 28.04 -50.67
C THR A 709 17.53 27.50 -51.91
N ALA A 710 16.66 26.50 -51.73
CA ALA A 710 15.85 25.94 -52.80
C ALA A 710 14.91 26.97 -53.47
N LEU A 711 14.35 27.91 -52.69
CA LEU A 711 13.55 29.02 -53.24
C LEU A 711 14.41 30.02 -54.04
N ALA A 712 15.63 30.31 -53.60
CA ALA A 712 16.54 31.17 -54.35
C ALA A 712 16.99 30.51 -55.67
N GLU A 713 17.36 29.22 -55.62
CA GLU A 713 17.70 28.41 -56.80
C GLU A 713 16.54 28.33 -57.79
N ALA A 714 15.32 28.07 -57.31
CA ALA A 714 14.11 28.05 -58.13
C ALA A 714 13.80 29.43 -58.75
N GLN A 715 14.04 30.52 -58.03
CA GLN A 715 13.91 31.88 -58.59
C GLN A 715 14.95 32.15 -59.68
N THR A 716 16.22 31.75 -59.50
CA THR A 716 17.25 31.92 -60.53
C THR A 716 16.93 31.11 -61.78
N ALA A 717 16.53 29.85 -61.64
CA ALA A 717 16.15 28.99 -62.77
C ALA A 717 14.91 29.53 -63.51
N ALA A 718 13.91 30.05 -62.78
CA ALA A 718 12.73 30.66 -63.40
C ALA A 718 13.04 31.97 -64.14
N VAL A 719 14.05 32.74 -63.70
CA VAL A 719 14.53 33.94 -64.42
C VAL A 719 15.28 33.54 -65.70
N GLU A 720 16.12 32.51 -65.65
CA GLU A 720 16.79 31.97 -66.84
C GLU A 720 15.77 31.47 -67.87
N GLU A 721 14.79 30.64 -67.44
CA GLU A 721 13.73 30.14 -68.32
C GLU A 721 12.86 31.27 -68.92
N ALA A 722 12.61 32.34 -68.16
CA ALA A 722 11.89 33.52 -68.66
C ALA A 722 12.70 34.31 -69.70
N MET A 723 14.03 34.39 -69.54
CA MET A 723 14.92 35.02 -70.51
C MET A 723 15.01 34.21 -71.81
N ASP A 724 15.07 32.88 -71.73
CA ASP A 724 15.04 32.00 -72.91
C ASP A 724 13.71 32.09 -73.67
N LYS A 725 12.58 32.19 -72.96
CA LYS A 725 11.26 32.43 -73.57
C LYS A 725 11.15 33.81 -74.22
N LEU A 726 11.74 34.85 -73.62
CA LEU A 726 11.81 36.19 -74.21
C LEU A 726 12.68 36.22 -75.47
N ALA A 727 13.85 35.57 -75.45
CA ALA A 727 14.71 35.41 -76.61
C ALA A 727 13.98 34.66 -77.74
N SER A 728 13.27 33.58 -77.40
CA SER A 728 12.45 32.81 -78.36
C SER A 728 11.31 33.63 -78.96
N ALA A 729 10.63 34.45 -78.17
CA ALA A 729 9.55 35.32 -78.64
C ALA A 729 10.06 36.47 -79.54
N LEU A 730 11.24 37.02 -79.26
CA LEU A 730 11.87 38.06 -80.10
C LEU A 730 12.41 37.52 -81.44
N LEU A 731 12.74 36.23 -81.51
CA LEU A 731 13.18 35.54 -82.73
C LEU A 731 12.02 34.92 -83.53
N GLY A 732 10.78 34.97 -83.02
CA GLY A 732 9.63 34.22 -83.52
C GLY A 732 8.42 35.07 -83.94
N LEU A 733 8.64 36.30 -84.42
CA LEU A 733 7.57 37.15 -84.97
C LEU A 733 7.43 36.97 -86.49
N ASP A 734 6.38 36.26 -86.91
CA ASP A 734 5.81 36.40 -88.25
C ASP A 734 4.30 36.71 -88.14
N LEU A 735 3.78 37.48 -89.10
CA LEU A 735 2.83 38.56 -88.80
C LEU A 735 1.62 38.60 -89.74
N GLU A 736 0.60 37.77 -89.50
CA GLU A 736 -0.66 37.82 -90.25
C GLU A 736 -1.93 37.75 -89.37
N GLY A 737 -2.93 38.60 -89.67
CA GLY A 737 -4.34 38.23 -89.46
C GLY A 737 -5.14 38.84 -88.30
N LEU A 738 -5.02 40.13 -87.98
CA LEU A 738 -5.96 40.82 -87.05
C LEU A 738 -7.33 41.11 -87.70
N SER A 739 -8.45 40.54 -87.19
CA SER A 739 -9.73 41.25 -86.96
C SER A 739 -10.88 40.36 -86.45
N PHE A 740 -11.14 40.43 -85.15
CA PHE A 740 -12.42 40.86 -84.54
C PHE A 740 -13.79 40.37 -85.10
N THR A 741 -14.36 39.35 -84.43
CA THR A 741 -15.81 39.24 -84.19
C THR A 741 -16.05 38.82 -82.73
N GLY A 742 -16.76 39.63 -81.95
CA GLY A 742 -16.83 39.46 -80.49
C GLY A 742 -18.02 38.63 -79.97
N LYS A 743 -17.85 38.08 -78.76
CA LYS A 743 -18.93 37.89 -77.79
C LYS A 743 -18.40 37.78 -76.35
N THR A 744 -19.15 38.40 -75.43
CA THR A 744 -19.21 38.12 -73.98
C THR A 744 -17.90 38.02 -73.18
N THR A 745 -17.56 39.10 -72.47
CA THR A 745 -16.68 39.06 -71.29
C THR A 745 -17.50 38.82 -70.01
N GLU A 746 -17.40 37.62 -69.43
CA GLU A 746 -17.68 37.41 -68.00
C GLU A 746 -16.46 36.78 -67.31
N ARG A 747 -16.31 37.08 -66.02
CA ARG A 747 -15.07 36.94 -65.26
C ARG A 747 -15.11 35.65 -64.43
N PRO A 748 -14.11 34.75 -64.51
CA PRO A 748 -14.18 33.45 -63.83
C PRO A 748 -13.90 33.54 -62.32
N ARG A 749 -14.53 32.64 -61.57
CA ARG A 749 -14.28 32.36 -60.14
C ARG A 749 -14.11 30.84 -59.97
N PRO A 750 -13.14 30.34 -59.15
CA PRO A 750 -12.67 28.96 -59.27
C PRO A 750 -13.31 27.95 -58.30
N ALA A 751 -13.53 26.73 -58.80
CA ALA A 751 -13.67 25.44 -58.10
C ALA A 751 -13.90 24.35 -59.19
N ALA A 752 -13.51 23.09 -59.10
CA ALA A 752 -12.57 22.35 -58.24
C ALA A 752 -12.33 20.96 -58.89
N ALA A 753 -11.60 20.06 -58.19
CA ALA A 753 -11.66 18.60 -58.30
C ALA A 753 -10.96 17.84 -59.48
N THR A 754 -9.87 17.15 -59.11
CA THR A 754 -9.63 15.70 -59.23
C THR A 754 -9.91 14.93 -60.55
N SER A 755 -8.89 14.21 -61.05
CA SER A 755 -8.92 12.73 -61.24
C SER A 755 -7.58 12.18 -61.80
N ALA A 756 -7.29 10.92 -61.49
CA ALA A 756 -6.22 10.07 -62.05
C ALA A 756 -6.89 8.80 -62.69
N PRO A 757 -6.23 7.72 -63.18
CA PRO A 757 -4.77 7.42 -63.25
C PRO A 757 -4.23 6.65 -64.52
N ALA A 758 -2.90 6.47 -64.59
CA ALA A 758 -2.12 5.32 -65.16
C ALA A 758 -2.16 4.98 -66.68
N PRO A 759 -1.28 4.10 -67.26
CA PRO A 759 -0.12 3.35 -66.70
C PRO A 759 1.22 3.32 -67.53
N GLU A 760 2.26 2.69 -66.95
CA GLU A 760 3.37 1.89 -67.55
C GLU A 760 4.41 2.44 -68.58
N ALA A 761 5.73 2.32 -68.26
CA ALA A 761 6.64 1.24 -68.74
C ALA A 761 8.17 1.51 -68.53
N GLN A 762 8.90 0.53 -67.96
CA GLN A 762 10.31 0.07 -68.24
C GLN A 762 11.50 1.07 -68.38
N ALA A 763 12.79 0.74 -68.16
CA ALA A 763 13.52 -0.26 -67.36
C ALA A 763 15.06 0.04 -67.40
N GLU A 764 15.83 -0.57 -66.50
CA GLU A 764 17.30 -0.85 -66.58
C GLU A 764 18.41 0.24 -66.41
N LYS A 765 19.32 -0.13 -65.47
CA LYS A 765 20.82 -0.18 -65.53
C LYS A 765 21.68 0.87 -64.80
N ALA A 766 22.54 0.33 -63.92
CA ALA A 766 23.68 0.97 -63.24
C ALA A 766 24.97 0.87 -64.09
N PRO A 767 26.12 1.43 -63.66
CA PRO A 767 26.99 0.67 -62.73
C PRO A 767 27.78 1.51 -61.68
N ALA A 768 28.35 0.80 -60.69
CA ALA A 768 29.35 1.29 -59.72
C ALA A 768 30.78 1.35 -60.34
N PRO A 769 31.81 1.89 -59.65
CA PRO A 769 32.51 1.20 -58.52
C PRO A 769 32.91 2.19 -57.38
N THR A 770 33.66 1.88 -56.30
CA THR A 770 34.42 0.68 -55.84
C THR A 770 34.52 0.67 -54.29
N GLU A 771 34.89 -0.46 -53.70
CA GLU A 771 35.38 -0.62 -52.29
C GLU A 771 36.91 -0.90 -52.29
N PRO A 772 37.71 -0.89 -51.17
CA PRO A 772 37.43 -1.66 -49.95
C PRO A 772 37.94 -1.18 -48.55
N ALA A 773 37.32 -1.78 -47.52
CA ALA A 773 37.89 -2.24 -46.23
C ALA A 773 38.41 -1.25 -45.14
N ALA A 774 37.71 -1.21 -43.98
CA ALA A 774 38.25 -1.62 -42.65
C ALA A 774 37.17 -1.58 -41.52
N LYS A 775 37.25 -2.51 -40.56
CA LYS A 775 36.56 -2.54 -39.24
C LYS A 775 37.62 -2.36 -38.11
N PRO A 776 37.29 -2.22 -36.80
CA PRO A 776 35.99 -2.09 -36.09
C PRO A 776 35.90 -0.92 -35.06
N ALA A 777 34.70 -0.63 -34.51
CA ALA A 777 34.43 -0.56 -33.04
C ALA A 777 33.07 0.08 -32.65
N ALA A 778 32.35 -0.60 -31.73
CA ALA A 778 31.48 -0.12 -30.64
C ALA A 778 30.53 1.11 -30.81
N MET A 779 29.21 0.84 -30.79
CA MET A 779 28.15 1.45 -29.94
C MET A 779 26.85 0.66 -30.23
N ALA A 780 26.27 -0.10 -29.30
CA ALA A 780 25.51 0.31 -28.11
C ALA A 780 24.15 0.96 -28.48
N ASN A 781 23.07 0.16 -28.37
CA ASN A 781 21.71 0.56 -28.73
C ASN A 781 21.21 1.77 -27.93
N ALA A 782 20.64 2.74 -28.63
CA ALA A 782 19.82 3.79 -28.04
C ALA A 782 18.35 3.54 -28.41
N ALA A 783 17.54 3.14 -27.43
CA ALA A 783 16.08 3.14 -27.57
C ALA A 783 15.57 4.60 -27.60
N PRO A 784 14.51 4.91 -28.36
CA PRO A 784 13.98 6.27 -28.42
C PRO A 784 13.33 6.69 -27.10
N ALA A 785 13.58 7.93 -26.67
CA ALA A 785 12.99 8.51 -25.48
C ALA A 785 11.58 9.07 -25.77
N PRO A 786 10.66 9.10 -24.78
CA PRO A 786 9.29 9.62 -24.99
C PRO A 786 9.29 11.14 -25.23
N LEU A 787 8.33 11.60 -26.04
CA LEU A 787 8.04 13.03 -26.23
C LEU A 787 7.15 13.56 -25.09
N PRO A 788 7.35 14.82 -24.63
CA PRO A 788 6.59 15.39 -23.53
C PRO A 788 5.18 15.86 -23.98
N ALA A 789 4.17 15.57 -23.16
CA ALA A 789 2.81 16.08 -23.38
C ALA A 789 2.69 17.56 -22.98
N ALA A 790 2.03 18.35 -23.83
CA ALA A 790 1.56 19.70 -23.54
C ALA A 790 0.02 19.70 -23.49
N PRO A 791 -0.63 20.56 -22.68
CA PRO A 791 -2.07 20.49 -22.47
C PRO A 791 -2.85 21.00 -23.69
N VAL A 792 -3.75 20.16 -24.22
CA VAL A 792 -4.65 20.51 -25.31
C VAL A 792 -6.09 20.53 -24.79
N LYS A 793 -6.89 21.48 -25.31
CA LYS A 793 -8.32 21.62 -25.00
C LYS A 793 -9.14 20.59 -25.77
N ASP A 794 -10.33 20.28 -25.29
CA ASP A 794 -11.26 19.33 -25.90
C ASP A 794 -11.70 19.70 -27.33
N GLU A 795 -10.93 19.25 -28.31
CA GLU A 795 -11.35 19.02 -29.70
C GLU A 795 -10.87 17.61 -30.07
N ALA A 796 -11.74 16.77 -30.61
CA ALA A 796 -11.46 15.35 -30.82
C ALA A 796 -10.29 15.14 -31.80
N MET A 797 -9.13 14.75 -31.27
CA MET A 797 -7.97 14.39 -32.07
C MET A 797 -8.18 13.02 -32.73
N GLU A 798 -7.90 12.95 -34.04
CA GLU A 798 -7.80 11.68 -34.76
C GLU A 798 -6.53 10.97 -34.31
N VAL A 799 -6.69 9.88 -33.55
CA VAL A 799 -5.59 9.01 -33.09
C VAL A 799 -5.40 7.88 -34.12
N ASP A 800 -4.23 7.78 -34.75
CA ASP A 800 -3.92 6.67 -35.67
C ASP A 800 -3.79 5.32 -34.93
N ALA A 801 -4.03 4.21 -35.64
CA ALA A 801 -3.88 2.86 -35.10
C ALA A 801 -2.41 2.54 -34.73
N TRP A 802 -2.20 1.87 -33.60
CA TRP A 802 -0.85 1.54 -33.10
C TRP A 802 -0.81 0.18 -32.37
N ILE A 803 0.40 -0.31 -32.07
CA ILE A 803 0.63 -1.58 -31.33
C ILE A 803 1.63 -1.33 -30.20
N ASP A 804 1.35 -1.88 -29.01
CA ASP A 804 2.30 -2.08 -27.91
C ASP A 804 3.38 -3.11 -28.31
N THR A 805 4.21 -2.72 -29.27
CA THR A 805 5.18 -3.56 -29.99
C THR A 805 6.09 -4.36 -29.04
N PRO A 806 6.60 -3.80 -27.91
CA PRO A 806 7.41 -4.55 -26.95
C PRO A 806 6.72 -5.76 -26.30
N LEU A 807 5.38 -5.79 -26.28
CA LEU A 807 4.57 -6.87 -25.71
C LEU A 807 4.18 -7.95 -26.75
N CYS A 808 4.64 -7.83 -28.00
CA CYS A 808 4.26 -8.75 -29.07
C CYS A 808 4.83 -10.16 -28.90
N THR A 809 3.94 -11.16 -28.83
CA THR A 809 4.27 -12.59 -28.70
C THR A 809 4.50 -13.31 -30.03
N SER A 810 4.58 -12.58 -31.15
CA SER A 810 4.86 -13.14 -32.49
C SER A 810 3.85 -14.19 -33.00
N CYS A 811 2.57 -14.10 -32.63
CA CYS A 811 1.52 -15.07 -32.99
C CYS A 811 1.05 -15.05 -34.47
N ASN A 812 1.59 -14.17 -35.31
CA ASN A 812 1.29 -13.95 -36.74
C ASN A 812 -0.15 -13.52 -37.12
N GLU A 813 -1.16 -13.68 -36.24
CA GLU A 813 -2.59 -13.39 -36.51
C GLU A 813 -2.87 -12.03 -37.18
N CYS A 814 -2.24 -10.94 -36.72
CA CYS A 814 -2.47 -9.61 -37.30
C CYS A 814 -1.89 -9.45 -38.71
N ILE A 815 -0.75 -10.09 -39.00
CA ILE A 815 -0.07 -10.02 -40.29
C ILE A 815 -0.75 -10.96 -41.31
N GLU A 816 -1.24 -12.12 -40.86
CA GLU A 816 -2.11 -12.99 -41.67
C GLU A 816 -3.46 -12.33 -41.95
N ASN A 817 -3.97 -11.51 -41.04
CA ASN A 817 -5.19 -10.73 -41.27
C ASN A 817 -4.99 -9.61 -42.29
N ASN A 818 -3.95 -8.76 -42.15
CA ASN A 818 -3.59 -7.77 -43.18
C ASN A 818 -2.13 -7.31 -43.12
N GLY A 819 -1.26 -7.95 -43.90
CA GLY A 819 0.17 -7.62 -44.02
C GLY A 819 0.52 -6.30 -44.75
N GLN A 820 -0.47 -5.55 -45.26
CA GLN A 820 -0.26 -4.17 -45.72
C GLN A 820 -0.35 -3.18 -44.55
N ILE A 821 -1.11 -3.53 -43.50
CA ILE A 821 -1.26 -2.71 -42.28
C ILE A 821 -0.16 -3.06 -41.28
N PHE A 822 0.07 -4.35 -41.04
CA PHE A 822 0.96 -4.85 -39.99
C PHE A 822 2.21 -5.52 -40.59
N GLN A 823 3.39 -5.24 -40.03
CA GLN A 823 4.65 -5.88 -40.42
C GLN A 823 5.50 -6.21 -39.18
N TYR A 824 6.50 -7.07 -39.36
CA TYR A 824 7.49 -7.39 -38.33
C TYR A 824 8.71 -6.46 -38.43
N ASN A 825 9.20 -6.00 -37.28
CA ASN A 825 10.52 -5.36 -37.17
C ASN A 825 11.65 -6.42 -37.13
N ASP A 826 12.90 -5.97 -37.05
CA ASP A 826 14.08 -6.85 -37.01
C ASP A 826 14.08 -7.84 -35.82
N ASP A 827 13.45 -7.46 -34.71
CA ASP A 827 13.27 -8.28 -33.49
C ASP A 827 12.04 -9.22 -33.57
N LYS A 828 11.36 -9.28 -34.72
CA LYS A 828 10.11 -10.04 -34.97
C LYS A 828 8.91 -9.60 -34.12
N GLN A 829 8.86 -8.34 -33.70
CA GLN A 829 7.70 -7.75 -33.05
C GLN A 829 6.82 -7.01 -34.07
N ALA A 830 5.50 -7.20 -33.99
CA ALA A 830 4.57 -6.64 -34.95
C ALA A 830 4.33 -5.14 -34.66
N PHE A 831 4.39 -4.32 -35.70
CA PHE A 831 4.10 -2.89 -35.65
C PHE A 831 3.15 -2.49 -36.80
N VAL A 832 2.52 -1.30 -36.69
CA VAL A 832 1.71 -0.74 -37.77
C VAL A 832 2.61 -0.06 -38.80
N ALA A 833 2.73 -0.67 -39.98
CA ALA A 833 3.55 -0.15 -41.08
C ALA A 833 2.78 0.89 -41.92
N ASN A 834 1.48 0.70 -42.10
CA ASN A 834 0.59 1.66 -42.74
C ASN A 834 -0.83 1.55 -42.15
N PRO A 835 -1.28 2.48 -41.28
CA PRO A 835 -2.61 2.42 -40.69
C PRO A 835 -3.73 2.54 -41.73
N ARG A 836 -3.43 2.96 -42.98
CA ARG A 836 -4.37 3.07 -44.10
C ARG A 836 -4.09 2.03 -45.20
N GLY A 837 -3.45 0.91 -44.85
CA GLY A 837 -3.11 -0.19 -45.76
C GLY A 837 -4.28 -1.12 -46.14
N GLY A 838 -5.42 -0.99 -45.47
CA GLY A 838 -6.66 -1.74 -45.66
C GLY A 838 -7.75 -1.16 -44.76
N PRO A 839 -9.02 -1.59 -44.87
CA PRO A 839 -10.17 -0.96 -44.20
C PRO A 839 -10.08 -1.00 -42.67
N TYR A 840 -10.74 -0.07 -41.98
CA TYR A 840 -10.73 0.02 -40.51
C TYR A 840 -11.20 -1.28 -39.83
N ALA A 841 -12.13 -2.01 -40.45
CA ALA A 841 -12.59 -3.32 -40.01
C ALA A 841 -11.46 -4.35 -39.81
N ASP A 842 -10.40 -4.30 -40.64
CA ASP A 842 -9.26 -5.21 -40.50
C ASP A 842 -8.44 -4.92 -39.24
N ILE A 843 -8.38 -3.67 -38.80
CA ILE A 843 -7.63 -3.28 -37.59
C ILE A 843 -8.39 -3.71 -36.34
N VAL A 844 -9.71 -3.47 -36.29
CA VAL A 844 -10.59 -3.94 -35.20
C VAL A 844 -10.53 -5.48 -35.09
N LYS A 845 -10.61 -6.18 -36.22
CA LYS A 845 -10.51 -7.64 -36.28
C LYS A 845 -9.12 -8.18 -35.90
N ALA A 846 -8.05 -7.43 -36.16
CA ALA A 846 -6.71 -7.78 -35.68
C ALA A 846 -6.59 -7.60 -34.15
N ALA A 847 -7.19 -6.55 -33.59
CA ALA A 847 -7.26 -6.35 -32.14
C ALA A 847 -8.05 -7.47 -31.43
N GLU A 848 -9.24 -7.81 -31.92
CA GLU A 848 -10.06 -8.93 -31.41
C GLU A 848 -9.37 -10.30 -31.46
N ARG A 849 -8.42 -10.50 -32.38
CA ARG A 849 -7.66 -11.75 -32.55
C ARG A 849 -6.31 -11.75 -31.85
N CYS A 850 -5.87 -10.62 -31.30
CA CYS A 850 -4.58 -10.52 -30.66
C CYS A 850 -4.61 -11.25 -29.31
N PRO A 851 -3.88 -12.36 -29.10
CA PRO A 851 -4.00 -13.19 -27.89
C PRO A 851 -3.54 -12.48 -26.60
N VAL A 852 -2.89 -11.32 -26.72
CA VAL A 852 -2.43 -10.47 -25.62
C VAL A 852 -3.05 -9.06 -25.63
N ASN A 853 -4.01 -8.78 -26.52
CA ASN A 853 -4.74 -7.48 -26.61
C ASN A 853 -3.85 -6.21 -26.69
N ILE A 854 -2.81 -6.23 -27.54
CA ILE A 854 -1.81 -5.13 -27.67
C ILE A 854 -1.99 -4.23 -28.89
N ILE A 855 -3.08 -4.40 -29.65
CA ILE A 855 -3.35 -3.67 -30.89
C ILE A 855 -4.47 -2.69 -30.62
N HIS A 856 -4.19 -1.41 -30.85
CA HIS A 856 -5.09 -0.31 -30.54
C HIS A 856 -5.63 0.29 -31.86
N PRO A 857 -6.92 0.09 -32.21
CA PRO A 857 -7.43 0.51 -33.52
C PRO A 857 -7.47 2.01 -33.77
N GLY A 858 -7.42 2.83 -32.71
CA GLY A 858 -7.45 4.28 -32.82
C GLY A 858 -8.81 4.82 -33.30
N THR A 859 -8.77 5.85 -34.14
CA THR A 859 -9.93 6.54 -34.70
C THR A 859 -10.15 6.13 -36.16
N PRO A 860 -11.38 5.81 -36.59
CA PRO A 860 -11.64 5.48 -37.99
C PRO A 860 -11.38 6.67 -38.93
N TRP A 861 -10.60 6.44 -39.99
CA TRP A 861 -10.40 7.44 -41.06
C TRP A 861 -11.49 7.37 -42.15
N GLU A 862 -12.20 6.23 -42.28
CA GLU A 862 -13.27 6.02 -43.27
C GLU A 862 -14.61 6.46 -42.69
N LYS A 863 -15.05 7.68 -43.04
CA LYS A 863 -16.24 8.31 -42.46
C LYS A 863 -17.56 7.91 -43.15
N ASP A 864 -17.47 7.15 -44.25
CA ASP A 864 -18.58 6.76 -45.12
C ASP A 864 -18.86 5.23 -45.10
N ASP A 865 -18.25 4.47 -44.20
CA ASP A 865 -18.52 3.02 -44.02
C ASP A 865 -19.92 2.81 -43.38
N PRO A 866 -20.83 2.02 -43.98
CA PRO A 866 -22.15 1.74 -43.41
C PRO A 866 -22.12 1.06 -42.03
N ASP A 867 -21.09 0.26 -41.74
CA ASP A 867 -20.96 -0.52 -40.50
C ASP A 867 -20.10 0.20 -39.42
N LEU A 868 -19.67 1.43 -39.71
CA LEU A 868 -18.72 2.21 -38.89
C LEU A 868 -19.11 2.30 -37.41
N LYS A 869 -20.39 2.45 -37.09
CA LYS A 869 -20.87 2.55 -35.70
C LYS A 869 -20.66 1.25 -34.93
N GLU A 870 -20.84 0.10 -35.58
CA GLU A 870 -20.61 -1.21 -34.95
C GLU A 870 -19.11 -1.46 -34.75
N LEU A 871 -18.29 -1.08 -35.74
CA LEU A 871 -16.83 -1.18 -35.66
C LEU A 871 -16.25 -0.28 -34.55
N VAL A 872 -16.80 0.92 -34.34
CA VAL A 872 -16.40 1.80 -33.23
C VAL A 872 -16.79 1.22 -31.87
N GLU A 873 -18.01 0.68 -31.71
CA GLU A 873 -18.40 0.00 -30.46
C GLU A 873 -17.50 -1.21 -30.15
N ARG A 874 -17.16 -2.01 -31.16
CA ARG A 874 -16.25 -3.16 -31.04
C ARG A 874 -14.80 -2.78 -30.77
N ALA A 875 -14.37 -1.59 -31.19
CA ALA A 875 -13.02 -1.08 -30.92
C ALA A 875 -12.82 -0.55 -29.49
N LYS A 876 -13.88 -0.12 -28.79
CA LYS A 876 -13.78 0.49 -27.44
C LYS A 876 -12.98 -0.30 -26.39
N PRO A 877 -13.01 -1.65 -26.32
CA PRO A 877 -12.19 -2.41 -25.37
C PRO A 877 -10.68 -2.36 -25.64
N PHE A 878 -10.28 -1.81 -26.80
CA PHE A 878 -8.92 -1.78 -27.32
C PHE A 878 -8.46 -0.33 -27.67
N GLN A 879 -9.07 0.71 -27.07
CA GLN A 879 -8.68 2.12 -27.29
C GLN A 879 -7.79 2.65 -26.16
#